data_AF-A0A843HMS7-F1
#
_entry.id   AF-A0A843HMS7-F1
#
_cell.length_a   1.000
_cell.length_b   1.000
_cell.length_c   1.000
_cell.angle_alpha   90.00
_cell.angle_beta   90.00
_cell.angle_gamma   90.00
#
_symmetry.space_group_name_H-M   'P 1'
#
loop_
_entity.id
_entity.type
_entity.pdbx_description
1 polymer ?
#
loop_
_entity_poly.entity_id
_entity_poly.type
_entity_poly.pdbx_seq_one_letter_code
_entity_poly.pdbx_strand_id
1 'polypeptide(L)'
;MSQQTISIIELFAGIGAQVAALKRLGVDYKTTGISEIDKYAIQSYEAINGPTFNYGDITKIPMLDYADLWTYSFPCFTADSLVLTERNGYKQIADIQIGESVLTHDGNFKTVENVINNGVKPTVKIYGMGFDEIHTTENHKFYVREKARVWNNLRRSYDRVFSKPVWKQAVNLTRNDYLGFPVNKKSIIPEWNGITFVWSDGRSDRHKNEISKYLENDNFWWLIGRYVADGYIRNNGGVILSCGKKKITEFKAVANELGINYSLSEDRTAYKFHYSLKELELFVKSFGKYAFGKKIPSFIIDLPVKQLKAFLDGYMAGDGCFTNKKFKATSVSRELIYGLAQCVAKVYKRPFSIYKTKRAKTTVIESRIVNQRDTYELTFNKENHIQDKAFYENGYVWYPFNKIEKAENEVVYDLTVSDNHSFVVNNAIVHNCQDLSVAGKQAGISEGTRSGLLLHVERLLETAVLLGNQPKYLLLENVKALVSKKFKPDFDRWLQKLESLGYNNYWQVLNAKDYGVPQNRERVFVVSIRKDVDTKGYKFPEKIPLTRKLKDVLEPVVDEKYYLAQEKVDKLIKSTFHQERDRIQDENSVCQTLLARDYKDPKCIGNIYGLDSHGGFGGDVFDTNGVSRTLMADGGNRTPYITEPLHIKEATKQGYSKAYEGDSINFDQPNSTTRRGRVGHQMANTLMCSCNQAVVQQVGNIVNTGNWDNPQRGRIYSPQGCSPALNTMQGGGLEPKILKDYRIRKLTPLECWRLMDFTDEEFYAAQLSGVSNSQLYKCAGNSIVVAVLQAIFKELLA
;
A
#
# COMPACT_ATOMS: atom_id res chain seq x y z
N MET A 1 28.54 4.67 -43.60
CA MET A 1 29.11 5.48 -42.51
C MET A 1 29.38 4.52 -41.37
N SER A 2 30.54 4.59 -40.72
CA SER A 2 30.81 3.76 -39.53
C SER A 2 29.82 4.16 -38.43
N GLN A 3 28.99 3.22 -37.95
CA GLN A 3 28.13 3.48 -36.79
C GLN A 3 29.05 3.81 -35.61
N GLN A 4 28.92 5.02 -35.07
CA GLN A 4 29.74 5.46 -33.96
C GLN A 4 29.22 4.78 -32.70
N THR A 5 30.04 3.94 -32.05
CA THR A 5 29.64 3.24 -30.82
C THR A 5 29.29 4.25 -29.72
N ILE A 6 28.07 4.16 -29.18
CA ILE A 6 27.56 5.07 -28.15
C ILE A 6 27.81 4.49 -26.76
N SER A 7 28.53 5.23 -25.93
CA SER A 7 28.73 4.87 -24.53
C SER A 7 27.55 5.34 -23.66
N ILE A 8 27.06 4.48 -22.76
CA ILE A 8 25.90 4.77 -21.90
C ILE A 8 26.21 4.51 -20.42
N ILE A 9 25.69 5.37 -19.54
CA ILE A 9 25.56 5.12 -18.10
C ILE A 9 24.09 5.14 -17.70
N GLU A 10 23.56 4.00 -17.29
CA GLU A 10 22.19 3.91 -16.79
C GLU A 10 22.18 4.12 -15.27
N LEU A 11 21.92 5.34 -14.82
CA LEU A 11 21.59 5.55 -13.41
C LEU A 11 20.14 5.08 -13.20
N PHE A 12 19.90 4.40 -12.09
CA PHE A 12 18.63 3.73 -11.78
C PHE A 12 18.20 2.76 -12.89
N ALA A 13 19.15 1.92 -13.34
CA ALA A 13 19.03 1.07 -14.52
C ALA A 13 17.86 0.08 -14.50
N GLY A 14 17.36 -0.31 -13.32
CA GLY A 14 16.34 -1.34 -13.22
C GLY A 14 16.79 -2.63 -13.91
N ILE A 15 16.04 -3.06 -14.93
CA ILE A 15 16.34 -4.25 -15.75
C ILE A 15 16.89 -3.91 -17.16
N GLY A 16 17.34 -2.67 -17.39
CA GLY A 16 18.08 -2.29 -18.60
C GLY A 16 17.21 -2.04 -19.83
N ALA A 17 16.08 -1.35 -19.66
CA ALA A 17 15.17 -1.01 -20.76
C ALA A 17 15.84 -0.12 -21.84
N GLN A 18 16.82 0.70 -21.44
CA GLN A 18 17.56 1.60 -22.30
C GLN A 18 18.53 0.81 -23.20
N VAL A 19 19.29 -0.11 -22.61
CA VAL A 19 20.14 -1.03 -23.37
C VAL A 19 19.31 -1.95 -24.28
N ALA A 20 18.19 -2.48 -23.81
CA ALA A 20 17.27 -3.26 -24.64
C ALA A 20 16.77 -2.47 -25.87
N ALA A 21 16.47 -1.17 -25.70
CA ALA A 21 16.07 -0.29 -26.80
C ALA A 21 17.20 -0.05 -27.82
N LEU A 22 18.43 0.24 -27.36
CA LEU A 22 19.60 0.42 -28.24
C LEU A 22 19.92 -0.85 -29.04
N LYS A 23 19.95 -2.00 -28.36
CA LYS A 23 20.16 -3.33 -28.94
C LYS A 23 19.16 -3.63 -30.07
N ARG A 24 17.89 -3.28 -29.88
CA ARG A 24 16.81 -3.48 -30.88
C ARG A 24 16.80 -2.48 -32.02
N LEU A 25 17.49 -1.35 -31.89
CA LEU A 25 17.73 -0.43 -33.01
C LEU A 25 18.89 -0.88 -33.90
N GLY A 26 19.68 -1.89 -33.48
CA GLY A 26 20.93 -2.23 -34.17
C GLY A 26 21.97 -1.10 -34.06
N VAL A 27 21.93 -0.33 -32.97
CA VAL A 27 22.93 0.70 -32.64
C VAL A 27 24.07 0.03 -31.91
N ASP A 28 25.31 0.25 -32.36
CA ASP A 28 26.49 -0.15 -31.58
C ASP A 28 26.56 0.67 -30.29
N TYR A 29 26.58 0.01 -29.13
CA TYR A 29 26.65 0.67 -27.83
C TYR A 29 27.65 -0.02 -26.90
N LYS A 30 28.07 0.71 -25.85
CA LYS A 30 28.88 0.20 -24.75
C LYS A 30 28.33 0.74 -23.43
N THR A 31 27.89 -0.14 -22.54
CA THR A 31 27.57 0.29 -21.16
C THR A 31 28.88 0.55 -20.42
N THR A 32 29.16 1.83 -20.10
CA THR A 32 30.32 2.22 -19.28
C THR A 32 30.08 1.83 -17.82
N GLY A 33 28.84 1.93 -17.35
CA GLY A 33 28.40 1.35 -16.07
C GLY A 33 26.95 1.67 -15.74
N ILE A 34 26.46 1.13 -14.63
CA ILE A 34 25.11 1.37 -14.11
C ILE A 34 25.17 1.94 -12.70
N SER A 35 24.10 2.59 -12.23
CA SER A 35 23.91 2.89 -10.81
C SER A 35 22.57 2.29 -10.36
N GLU A 36 22.60 1.05 -9.89
CA GLU A 36 21.44 0.37 -9.33
C GLU A 36 21.81 -0.32 -8.01
N ILE A 37 20.81 -0.48 -7.15
CA ILE A 37 20.94 -0.93 -5.76
C ILE A 37 19.91 -2.00 -5.40
N ASP A 38 18.88 -2.23 -6.22
CA ASP A 38 18.04 -3.43 -6.10
C ASP A 38 18.75 -4.65 -6.70
N LYS A 39 19.13 -5.60 -5.84
CA LYS A 39 19.86 -6.81 -6.23
C LYS A 39 19.16 -7.68 -7.27
N TYR A 40 17.82 -7.71 -7.32
CA TYR A 40 17.09 -8.52 -8.27
C TYR A 40 17.00 -7.83 -9.63
N ALA A 41 16.95 -6.50 -9.63
CA ALA A 41 17.10 -5.69 -10.82
C ALA A 41 18.50 -5.87 -11.44
N ILE A 42 19.57 -5.74 -10.63
CA ILE A 42 20.96 -6.02 -11.04
C ILE A 42 21.11 -7.44 -11.59
N GLN A 43 20.65 -8.46 -10.84
CA GLN A 43 20.74 -9.86 -11.26
C GLN A 43 20.00 -10.13 -12.58
N SER A 44 18.82 -9.51 -12.78
CA SER A 44 18.09 -9.59 -14.05
C SER A 44 18.84 -8.87 -15.17
N TYR A 45 19.36 -7.67 -14.90
CA TYR A 45 20.14 -6.88 -15.86
C TYR A 45 21.37 -7.66 -16.34
N GLU A 46 22.16 -8.22 -15.42
CA GLU A 46 23.36 -9.00 -15.76
C GLU A 46 23.03 -10.29 -16.51
N ALA A 47 21.89 -10.91 -16.22
CA ALA A 47 21.43 -12.08 -16.98
C ALA A 47 21.01 -11.75 -18.42
N ILE A 48 20.49 -10.54 -18.68
CA ILE A 48 20.03 -10.08 -20.00
C ILE A 48 21.16 -9.46 -20.84
N ASN A 49 22.02 -8.67 -20.19
CA ASN A 49 23.00 -7.79 -20.83
C ASN A 49 24.46 -8.20 -20.59
N GLY A 50 24.71 -9.14 -19.69
CA GLY A 50 26.04 -9.54 -19.23
C GLY A 50 26.56 -8.73 -18.03
N PRO A 51 27.63 -9.21 -17.36
CA PRO A 51 28.23 -8.53 -16.21
C PRO A 51 28.63 -7.10 -16.55
N THR A 52 28.20 -6.13 -15.74
CA THR A 52 28.35 -4.70 -16.01
C THR A 52 28.81 -3.98 -14.75
N PHE A 53 29.74 -3.02 -14.89
CA PHE A 53 30.24 -2.27 -13.75
C PHE A 53 29.13 -1.44 -13.10
N ASN A 54 28.89 -1.63 -11.80
CA ASN A 54 27.85 -0.93 -11.07
C ASN A 54 28.47 0.04 -10.04
N TYR A 55 28.31 1.34 -10.27
CA TYR A 55 28.72 2.41 -9.35
C TYR A 55 27.93 2.41 -8.02
N GLY A 56 26.81 1.67 -7.95
CA GLY A 56 25.98 1.55 -6.76
C GLY A 56 25.13 2.79 -6.48
N ASP A 57 25.21 3.32 -5.27
CA ASP A 57 24.36 4.41 -4.78
C ASP A 57 24.84 5.80 -5.26
N ILE A 58 24.01 6.47 -6.08
CA ILE A 58 24.33 7.75 -6.73
C ILE A 58 24.75 8.88 -5.78
N THR A 59 24.34 8.84 -4.50
CA THR A 59 24.75 9.85 -3.50
C THR A 59 26.25 9.79 -3.21
N LYS A 60 26.85 8.60 -3.34
CA LYS A 60 28.23 8.30 -2.98
C LYS A 60 29.19 8.39 -4.16
N ILE A 61 28.67 8.47 -5.38
CA ILE A 61 29.47 8.61 -6.60
C ILE A 61 30.16 9.99 -6.57
N PRO A 62 31.50 10.07 -6.52
CA PRO A 62 32.19 11.35 -6.51
C PRO A 62 32.18 11.99 -7.91
N MET A 63 32.41 11.17 -8.94
CA MET A 63 32.37 11.48 -10.36
C MET A 63 31.91 10.22 -11.13
N LEU A 64 31.37 10.40 -12.32
CA LEU A 64 31.11 9.32 -13.27
C LEU A 64 32.19 9.33 -14.36
N ASP A 65 32.49 8.17 -14.92
CA ASP A 65 33.31 8.09 -16.14
C ASP A 65 32.56 8.71 -17.33
N TYR A 66 33.29 9.03 -18.40
CA TYR A 66 32.67 9.53 -19.62
C TYR A 66 31.69 8.49 -20.21
N ALA A 67 30.50 8.96 -20.54
CA ALA A 67 29.56 8.28 -21.42
C ALA A 67 28.86 9.30 -22.30
N ASP A 68 28.43 8.89 -23.49
CA ASP A 68 27.65 9.74 -24.40
C ASP A 68 26.22 10.00 -23.88
N LEU A 69 25.64 9.10 -23.06
CA LEU A 69 24.24 9.16 -22.59
C LEU A 69 24.05 8.77 -21.10
N TRP A 70 23.27 9.53 -20.30
CA TRP A 70 22.89 9.23 -18.89
C TRP A 70 21.34 9.17 -18.62
N THR A 71 20.84 8.33 -17.69
CA THR A 71 19.39 8.17 -17.26
C THR A 71 19.16 8.08 -15.72
N TYR A 72 17.97 8.35 -15.07
CA TYR A 72 17.84 8.46 -13.56
C TYR A 72 16.44 8.42 -12.77
N SER A 73 16.40 8.18 -11.40
CA SER A 73 15.20 7.98 -10.45
C SER A 73 15.37 8.25 -8.88
N PHE A 74 14.64 7.63 -7.87
CA PHE A 74 14.28 8.18 -6.48
C PHE A 74 14.18 7.28 -5.11
N PRO A 75 14.03 7.80 -3.80
CA PRO A 75 14.28 7.10 -2.44
C PRO A 75 13.16 6.90 -1.29
N CYS A 76 13.45 6.44 0.00
CA CYS A 76 12.52 5.87 1.12
C CYS A 76 13.06 5.37 2.58
N PHE A 77 12.28 4.68 3.48
CA PHE A 77 12.51 4.23 4.94
C PHE A 77 12.38 2.72 5.33
N THR A 78 12.96 2.15 6.40
CA THR A 78 12.77 0.68 6.75
C THR A 78 11.39 0.23 7.27
N ALA A 79 11.09 -1.06 7.07
CA ALA A 79 9.86 -1.77 7.47
C ALA A 79 9.41 -1.62 8.95
N ASP A 80 10.37 -1.65 9.89
CA ASP A 80 10.13 -1.67 11.34
C ASP A 80 9.85 -0.28 11.93
N SER A 81 10.02 0.77 11.12
CA SER A 81 9.79 2.16 11.50
C SER A 81 8.35 2.35 11.99
N LEU A 82 8.18 2.92 13.19
CA LEU A 82 6.87 3.08 13.81
C LEU A 82 6.23 4.41 13.46
N VAL A 83 5.00 4.36 12.93
CA VAL A 83 4.18 5.51 12.58
C VAL A 83 2.97 5.59 13.52
N LEU A 84 2.64 6.79 13.99
CA LEU A 84 1.48 7.00 14.85
C LEU A 84 0.20 7.14 14.02
N THR A 85 -0.70 6.17 14.16
CA THR A 85 -2.03 6.17 13.51
C THR A 85 -3.09 6.83 14.39
N GLU A 86 -4.20 7.26 13.80
CA GLU A 86 -5.33 7.90 14.50
C GLU A 86 -6.21 6.92 15.29
N ARG A 87 -6.21 5.63 14.93
CA ARG A 87 -7.08 4.61 15.58
C ARG A 87 -6.31 3.63 16.46
N ASN A 88 -5.14 3.16 15.99
CA ASN A 88 -4.50 1.94 16.49
C ASN A 88 -3.27 2.16 17.37
N GLY A 89 -2.90 3.41 17.64
CA GLY A 89 -1.62 3.79 18.26
C GLY A 89 -0.47 3.74 17.26
N TYR A 90 0.73 3.43 17.78
CA TYR A 90 1.89 3.13 16.94
C TYR A 90 1.70 1.81 16.19
N LYS A 91 2.13 1.82 14.93
CA LYS A 91 2.07 0.68 13.99
C LYS A 91 3.32 0.71 13.11
N GLN A 92 3.82 -0.44 12.68
CA GLN A 92 4.96 -0.49 11.75
C GLN A 92 4.55 0.06 10.38
N ILE A 93 5.43 0.81 9.72
CA ILE A 93 5.16 1.46 8.43
C ILE A 93 4.76 0.44 7.35
N ALA A 94 5.30 -0.78 7.42
CA ALA A 94 4.96 -1.89 6.53
C ALA A 94 3.51 -2.38 6.67
N ASP A 95 2.87 -2.15 7.82
CA ASP A 95 1.50 -2.57 8.12
C ASP A 95 0.46 -1.46 7.89
N ILE A 96 0.88 -0.21 7.68
CA ILE A 96 -0.03 0.93 7.40
C ILE A 96 -0.84 0.62 6.12
N GLN A 97 -2.11 1.02 6.12
CA GLN A 97 -3.02 0.82 4.98
C GLN A 97 -3.48 2.18 4.43
N ILE A 98 -3.82 2.21 3.14
CA ILE A 98 -4.44 3.38 2.51
C ILE A 98 -5.78 3.67 3.20
N GLY A 99 -6.05 4.94 3.49
CA GLY A 99 -7.23 5.39 4.24
C GLY A 99 -7.07 5.41 5.76
N GLU A 100 -6.00 4.85 6.34
CA GLU A 100 -5.65 5.14 7.75
C GLU A 100 -5.12 6.57 7.89
N SER A 101 -5.47 7.30 8.95
CA SER A 101 -4.87 8.61 9.23
C SER A 101 -3.62 8.48 10.12
N VAL A 102 -2.59 9.31 9.87
CA VAL A 102 -1.33 9.34 10.63
C VAL A 102 -0.97 10.75 11.10
N LEU A 103 -0.25 10.87 12.22
CA LEU A 103 0.17 12.16 12.77
C LEU A 103 1.18 12.85 11.84
N THR A 104 1.01 14.16 11.60
CA THR A 104 1.89 14.97 10.73
C THR A 104 2.65 16.06 11.50
N HIS A 105 3.51 16.82 10.81
CA HIS A 105 4.33 17.87 11.42
C HIS A 105 3.51 18.91 12.20
N ASP A 106 2.28 19.20 11.78
CA ASP A 106 1.44 20.21 12.42
C ASP A 106 0.76 19.74 13.72
N GLY A 107 0.96 18.48 14.14
CA GLY A 107 0.31 17.90 15.33
C GLY A 107 -1.13 17.42 15.10
N ASN A 108 -1.60 17.40 13.85
CA ASN A 108 -2.90 16.83 13.44
C ASN A 108 -2.73 15.50 12.71
N PHE A 109 -3.79 14.70 12.68
CA PHE A 109 -3.86 13.48 11.87
C PHE A 109 -4.35 13.79 10.44
N LYS A 110 -3.74 13.14 9.44
CA LYS A 110 -4.08 13.27 8.02
C LYS A 110 -4.08 11.91 7.33
N THR A 111 -4.90 11.74 6.30
CA THR A 111 -5.18 10.45 5.65
C THR A 111 -3.99 9.97 4.84
N VAL A 112 -3.61 8.70 4.96
CA VAL A 112 -2.64 8.04 4.08
C VAL A 112 -3.29 7.77 2.73
N GLU A 113 -2.86 8.51 1.71
CA GLU A 113 -3.29 8.40 0.31
C GLU A 113 -2.61 7.22 -0.40
N ASN A 114 -1.36 6.92 -0.02
CA ASN A 114 -0.59 5.83 -0.63
C ASN A 114 0.39 5.20 0.37
N VAL A 115 0.57 3.89 0.28
CA VAL A 115 1.57 3.12 1.03
C VAL A 115 2.52 2.49 0.02
N ILE A 116 3.78 2.83 0.12
CA ILE A 116 4.79 2.57 -0.89
C ILE A 116 5.77 1.55 -0.32
N ASN A 117 6.08 0.50 -1.07
CA ASN A 117 7.22 -0.39 -0.80
C ASN A 117 8.16 -0.28 -2.01
N ASN A 118 9.39 0.13 -1.76
CA ASN A 118 10.37 0.52 -2.77
C ASN A 118 11.53 -0.48 -2.88
N GLY A 119 11.32 -1.72 -2.43
CA GLY A 119 12.32 -2.79 -2.51
C GLY A 119 13.43 -2.64 -1.47
N VAL A 120 14.58 -3.24 -1.75
CA VAL A 120 15.75 -3.19 -0.87
C VAL A 120 16.62 -1.99 -1.27
N LYS A 121 17.04 -1.16 -0.30
CA LYS A 121 17.90 0.00 -0.52
C LYS A 121 18.97 0.12 0.59
N PRO A 122 20.13 0.75 0.33
CA PRO A 122 21.09 1.08 1.38
C PRO A 122 20.48 2.04 2.39
N THR A 123 20.67 1.75 3.68
CA THR A 123 20.16 2.60 4.76
C THR A 123 21.28 3.21 5.60
N VAL A 124 20.91 4.24 6.34
CA VAL A 124 21.68 4.87 7.40
C VAL A 124 20.87 4.83 8.68
N LYS A 125 21.55 4.58 9.79
CA LYS A 125 21.01 4.67 11.14
C LYS A 125 21.21 6.07 11.66
N ILE A 126 20.11 6.74 11.92
CA ILE A 126 20.09 8.02 12.61
C ILE A 126 19.93 7.73 14.10
N TYR A 127 20.79 8.35 14.91
CA TYR A 127 20.72 8.30 16.37
C TYR A 127 20.45 9.71 16.93
N GLY A 128 19.48 9.80 17.83
CA GLY A 128 19.03 11.04 18.46
C GLY A 128 18.65 10.80 19.92
N MET A 129 18.19 11.84 20.61
CA MET A 129 17.75 11.69 22.01
C MET A 129 16.35 11.05 22.13
N GLY A 130 15.39 11.47 21.28
CA GLY A 130 13.98 11.07 21.41
C GLY A 130 13.57 9.73 20.78
N PHE A 131 14.49 8.98 20.18
CA PHE A 131 14.24 7.65 19.59
C PHE A 131 15.44 6.74 19.80
N ASP A 132 15.21 5.42 19.70
CA ASP A 132 16.27 4.41 19.79
C ASP A 132 17.19 4.43 18.55
N GLU A 133 16.61 4.23 17.36
CA GLU A 133 17.27 4.35 16.06
C GLU A 133 16.20 4.53 14.97
N ILE A 134 16.53 5.29 13.92
CA ILE A 134 15.72 5.36 12.69
C ILE A 134 16.61 4.90 11.54
N HIS A 135 16.18 3.87 10.82
CA HIS A 135 16.86 3.42 9.60
C HIS A 135 16.14 4.02 8.38
N THR A 136 16.87 4.71 7.52
CA THR A 136 16.31 5.38 6.33
C THR A 136 17.33 5.53 5.23
N THR A 137 16.92 5.88 4.01
CA THR A 137 17.86 6.26 2.95
C THR A 137 18.50 7.64 3.23
N GLU A 138 19.75 7.83 2.83
CA GLU A 138 20.55 9.04 3.07
C GLU A 138 19.86 10.37 2.67
N ASN A 139 19.01 10.32 1.66
CA ASN A 139 18.35 11.49 1.08
C ASN A 139 17.04 11.87 1.79
N HIS A 140 16.58 11.08 2.75
CA HIS A 140 15.28 11.30 3.37
C HIS A 140 15.29 12.54 4.28
N LYS A 141 14.26 13.40 4.17
CA LYS A 141 14.13 14.67 4.90
C LYS A 141 13.60 14.51 6.33
N PHE A 142 14.28 15.17 7.26
CA PHE A 142 13.81 15.42 8.62
C PHE A 142 13.47 16.90 8.78
N TYR A 143 12.48 17.22 9.62
CA TYR A 143 12.17 18.59 10.01
C TYR A 143 13.10 18.99 11.15
N VAL A 144 13.94 20.01 10.93
CA VAL A 144 15.02 20.36 11.86
C VAL A 144 15.10 21.85 12.15
N ARG A 145 15.65 22.20 13.31
CA ARG A 145 16.16 23.54 13.62
C ARG A 145 17.65 23.48 13.83
N GLU A 146 18.37 24.47 13.33
CA GLU A 146 19.82 24.57 13.48
C GLU A 146 20.18 25.43 14.68
N LYS A 147 21.03 24.92 15.56
CA LYS A 147 21.52 25.60 16.77
C LYS A 147 22.75 26.45 16.45
N ALA A 148 22.60 27.77 16.52
CA ALA A 148 23.72 28.70 16.55
C ALA A 148 24.04 29.17 17.99
N ARG A 149 25.18 29.84 18.15
CA ARG A 149 25.62 30.47 19.40
C ARG A 149 25.80 31.96 19.15
N VAL A 150 25.11 32.80 19.92
CA VAL A 150 25.25 34.27 19.86
C VAL A 150 25.89 34.74 21.15
N TRP A 151 26.88 35.62 21.06
CA TRP A 151 27.55 36.16 22.22
C TRP A 151 26.65 37.19 22.93
N ASN A 152 26.37 36.97 24.21
CA ASN A 152 25.61 37.89 25.06
C ASN A 152 26.58 38.72 25.91
N ASN A 153 26.72 40.01 25.56
CA ASN A 153 27.59 40.94 26.27
C ASN A 153 27.22 41.12 27.76
N LEU A 154 25.93 41.14 28.09
CA LEU A 154 25.44 41.37 29.46
C LEU A 154 25.77 40.18 30.38
N ARG A 155 25.68 38.95 29.87
CA ARG A 155 25.95 37.71 30.62
C ARG A 155 27.34 37.14 30.39
N ARG A 156 28.19 37.81 29.59
CA ARG A 156 29.54 37.37 29.16
C ARG A 156 29.60 35.88 28.77
N SER A 157 28.58 35.41 28.06
CA SER A 157 28.38 34.00 27.72
C SER A 157 27.64 33.84 26.40
N TYR A 158 27.65 32.64 25.83
CA TYR A 158 26.95 32.35 24.57
C TYR A 158 25.52 31.87 24.83
N ASP A 159 24.53 32.60 24.33
CA ASP A 159 23.15 32.14 24.27
C ASP A 159 22.98 31.14 23.11
N ARG A 160 22.18 30.10 23.35
CA ARG A 160 21.73 29.15 22.31
C ARG A 160 20.56 29.78 21.56
N VAL A 161 20.71 30.02 20.27
CA VAL A 161 19.62 30.44 19.39
C VAL A 161 19.35 29.37 18.34
N PHE A 162 18.11 29.27 17.87
CA PHE A 162 17.67 28.23 16.95
C PHE A 162 16.98 28.83 15.73
N SER A 163 17.38 28.40 14.53
CA SER A 163 16.77 28.83 13.26
C SER A 163 15.25 28.59 13.22
N LYS A 164 14.56 29.14 12.23
CA LYS A 164 13.23 28.62 11.86
C LYS A 164 13.37 27.15 11.42
N PRO A 165 12.33 26.31 11.61
CA PRO A 165 12.36 24.94 11.11
C PRO A 165 12.57 24.87 9.60
N VAL A 166 13.41 23.94 9.16
CA VAL A 166 13.74 23.64 7.76
C VAL A 166 13.72 22.13 7.51
N TRP A 167 13.60 21.71 6.26
CA TRP A 167 13.76 20.31 5.88
C TRP A 167 15.21 20.01 5.53
N LYS A 168 15.81 18.99 6.16
CA LYS A 168 17.22 18.62 5.95
C LYS A 168 17.34 17.11 5.71
N GLN A 169 18.11 16.72 4.70
CA GLN A 169 18.34 15.30 4.38
C GLN A 169 19.13 14.60 5.50
N ALA A 170 18.89 13.31 5.70
CA ALA A 170 19.53 12.50 6.74
C ALA A 170 21.07 12.57 6.69
N VAL A 171 21.67 12.48 5.50
CA VAL A 171 23.12 12.56 5.29
C VAL A 171 23.72 13.93 5.68
N ASN A 172 22.92 14.99 5.60
CA ASN A 172 23.34 16.36 5.93
C ASN A 172 23.13 16.70 7.41
N LEU A 173 22.62 15.78 8.25
CA LEU A 173 22.41 16.03 9.68
C LEU A 173 23.72 16.14 10.45
N THR A 174 23.84 17.21 11.24
CA THR A 174 25.00 17.60 12.03
C THR A 174 24.67 17.67 13.52
N ARG A 175 25.68 17.69 14.39
CA ARG A 175 25.49 17.91 15.85
C ARG A 175 24.96 19.30 16.25
N ASN A 176 24.70 20.17 15.27
CA ASN A 176 23.97 21.43 15.49
C ASN A 176 22.48 21.30 15.20
N ASP A 177 22.03 20.22 14.57
CA ASP A 177 20.64 20.04 14.16
C ASP A 177 19.79 19.43 15.26
N TYR A 178 18.56 19.95 15.38
CA TYR A 178 17.56 19.53 16.34
C TYR A 178 16.35 19.03 15.60
N LEU A 179 16.05 17.75 15.72
CA LEU A 179 14.94 17.06 15.08
C LEU A 179 13.63 17.46 15.77
N GLY A 180 12.62 17.85 14.98
CA GLY A 180 11.29 18.23 15.46
C GLY A 180 10.41 17.01 15.69
N PHE A 181 9.72 16.98 16.83
CA PHE A 181 8.78 15.93 17.23
C PHE A 181 7.45 16.62 17.57
N PRO A 182 6.32 16.30 16.93
CA PRO A 182 5.08 17.03 17.14
C PRO A 182 4.32 16.44 18.33
N VAL A 183 3.63 17.31 19.07
CA VAL A 183 2.68 16.89 20.11
C VAL A 183 1.28 16.84 19.50
N ASN A 184 0.61 15.70 19.68
CA ASN A 184 -0.79 15.52 19.28
C ASN A 184 -1.70 16.62 19.87
N LYS A 185 -2.45 17.30 19.00
CA LYS A 185 -3.37 18.41 19.37
C LYS A 185 -4.74 17.98 19.86
N LYS A 186 -5.18 16.74 19.59
CA LYS A 186 -6.50 16.26 20.06
C LYS A 186 -6.58 16.30 21.58
N SER A 187 -7.77 16.56 22.11
CA SER A 187 -8.06 16.62 23.56
C SER A 187 -9.49 16.14 23.81
N ILE A 188 -9.74 14.86 23.58
CA ILE A 188 -11.07 14.24 23.46
C ILE A 188 -11.17 13.06 24.43
N ILE A 189 -12.26 12.98 25.20
CA ILE A 189 -12.60 11.78 25.99
C ILE A 189 -13.26 10.78 25.04
N PRO A 190 -12.83 9.50 24.98
CA PRO A 190 -13.46 8.53 24.09
C PRO A 190 -14.91 8.24 24.49
N GLU A 191 -15.73 7.89 23.51
CA GLU A 191 -17.06 7.33 23.74
C GLU A 191 -16.96 5.80 23.91
N TRP A 192 -17.80 5.24 24.78
CA TRP A 192 -17.99 3.79 24.90
C TRP A 192 -19.46 3.48 24.73
N ASN A 193 -19.78 2.72 23.69
CA ASN A 193 -21.15 2.36 23.32
C ASN A 193 -21.64 1.08 24.00
N GLY A 194 -20.96 0.62 25.06
CA GLY A 194 -21.32 -0.61 25.74
C GLY A 194 -21.06 -1.87 24.92
N ILE A 195 -21.65 -2.98 25.37
CA ILE A 195 -21.57 -4.31 24.77
C ILE A 195 -22.95 -4.97 24.79
N THR A 196 -23.25 -5.72 23.73
CA THR A 196 -24.46 -6.53 23.65
C THR A 196 -24.11 -7.99 23.87
N PHE A 197 -24.72 -8.60 24.88
CA PHE A 197 -24.61 -10.02 25.19
C PHE A 197 -25.67 -10.78 24.39
N VAL A 198 -25.21 -11.49 23.35
CA VAL A 198 -26.03 -12.41 22.55
C VAL A 198 -26.09 -13.76 23.26
N TRP A 199 -27.30 -14.29 23.46
CA TRP A 199 -27.50 -15.58 24.11
C TRP A 199 -27.60 -16.70 23.09
N SER A 200 -26.79 -17.75 23.27
CA SER A 200 -26.79 -18.92 22.37
C SER A 200 -28.04 -19.81 22.51
N ASP A 201 -28.88 -19.58 23.51
CA ASP A 201 -30.13 -20.31 23.76
C ASP A 201 -31.40 -19.51 23.37
N GLY A 202 -31.24 -18.43 22.60
CA GLY A 202 -32.36 -17.68 21.99
C GLY A 202 -33.06 -16.67 22.91
N ARG A 203 -32.51 -16.37 24.10
CA ARG A 203 -33.01 -15.27 24.94
C ARG A 203 -32.70 -13.91 24.34
N SER A 204 -33.53 -12.92 24.66
CA SER A 204 -33.34 -11.53 24.26
C SER A 204 -31.96 -10.99 24.63
N ASP A 205 -31.28 -10.39 23.65
CA ASP A 205 -29.98 -9.76 23.81
C ASP A 205 -29.98 -8.73 24.94
N ARG A 206 -28.94 -8.77 25.78
CA ARG A 206 -28.79 -7.81 26.88
C ARG A 206 -27.71 -6.79 26.55
N HIS A 207 -28.08 -5.54 26.41
CA HIS A 207 -27.11 -4.44 26.32
C HIS A 207 -26.59 -4.02 27.72
N LYS A 208 -25.32 -3.67 27.82
CA LYS A 208 -24.70 -3.06 29.01
C LYS A 208 -23.71 -1.96 28.61
N ASN A 209 -23.77 -0.81 29.26
CA ASN A 209 -22.84 0.31 29.07
C ASN A 209 -22.41 0.94 30.41
N GLU A 210 -21.92 0.11 31.32
CA GLU A 210 -21.50 0.52 32.67
C GLU A 210 -20.19 1.33 32.69
N ILE A 211 -19.37 1.26 31.63
CA ILE A 211 -18.09 1.99 31.58
C ILE A 211 -18.24 3.47 31.23
N SER A 212 -19.22 3.85 30.42
CA SER A 212 -19.44 5.23 29.95
C SER A 212 -19.33 6.29 31.07
N LYS A 213 -20.01 6.05 32.19
CA LYS A 213 -20.02 6.93 33.38
C LYS A 213 -18.67 7.13 34.08
N TYR A 214 -17.66 6.31 33.78
CA TYR A 214 -16.33 6.40 34.39
C TYR A 214 -15.31 7.13 33.50
N LEU A 215 -15.63 7.43 32.24
CA LEU A 215 -14.67 7.97 31.26
C LEU A 215 -14.25 9.42 31.55
N GLU A 216 -15.01 10.16 32.36
CA GLU A 216 -14.59 11.48 32.86
C GLU A 216 -13.74 11.43 34.14
N ASN A 217 -13.74 10.28 34.83
CA ASN A 217 -13.14 10.12 36.15
C ASN A 217 -11.63 9.82 36.07
N ASP A 218 -10.81 10.64 36.72
CA ASP A 218 -9.34 10.48 36.74
C ASP A 218 -8.88 9.14 37.34
N ASN A 219 -9.57 8.64 38.37
CA ASN A 219 -9.26 7.37 39.02
C ASN A 219 -9.48 6.17 38.09
N PHE A 220 -10.43 6.27 37.14
CA PHE A 220 -10.59 5.27 36.09
C PHE A 220 -9.35 5.23 35.20
N TRP A 221 -8.89 6.39 34.71
CA TRP A 221 -7.70 6.47 33.86
C TRP A 221 -6.42 6.04 34.59
N TRP A 222 -6.28 6.36 35.88
CA TRP A 222 -5.21 5.84 36.73
C TRP A 222 -5.24 4.31 36.81
N LEU A 223 -6.42 3.71 36.99
CA LEU A 223 -6.61 2.26 37.02
C LEU A 223 -6.25 1.60 35.68
N ILE A 224 -6.62 2.24 34.56
CA ILE A 224 -6.20 1.82 33.20
C ILE A 224 -4.68 1.94 33.04
N GLY A 225 -4.05 2.98 33.59
CA GLY A 225 -2.58 3.10 33.67
C GLY A 225 -1.94 1.92 34.39
N ARG A 226 -2.48 1.53 35.55
CA ARG A 226 -2.05 0.34 36.30
C ARG A 226 -2.23 -0.96 35.51
N TYR A 227 -3.27 -1.07 34.67
CA TYR A 227 -3.44 -2.21 33.76
C TYR A 227 -2.31 -2.28 32.72
N VAL A 228 -1.99 -1.15 32.08
CA VAL A 228 -0.95 -1.13 31.04
C VAL A 228 0.42 -1.46 31.61
N ALA A 229 0.71 -1.06 32.85
CA ALA A 229 1.86 -1.55 33.62
C ALA A 229 1.75 -3.07 33.92
N ASP A 230 1.08 -3.45 35.01
CA ASP A 230 1.17 -4.80 35.61
C ASP A 230 -0.07 -5.68 35.39
N GLY A 231 -1.07 -5.17 34.67
CA GLY A 231 -2.34 -5.85 34.47
C GLY A 231 -2.33 -6.92 33.37
N TYR A 232 -3.24 -7.88 33.53
CA TYR A 232 -3.51 -8.94 32.54
C TYR A 232 -4.97 -9.44 32.61
N ILE A 233 -5.41 -10.09 31.54
CA ILE A 233 -6.73 -10.73 31.43
C ILE A 233 -6.61 -12.22 31.77
N ARG A 234 -7.55 -12.77 32.55
CA ARG A 234 -7.63 -14.22 32.85
C ARG A 234 -8.18 -15.00 31.65
N ASN A 235 -7.76 -16.26 31.50
CA ASN A 235 -8.31 -17.18 30.48
C ASN A 235 -9.84 -17.35 30.59
N ASN A 236 -10.36 -17.39 31.82
CA ASN A 236 -11.80 -17.55 32.10
C ASN A 236 -12.55 -16.20 32.15
N GLY A 237 -11.93 -15.12 31.68
CA GLY A 237 -12.46 -13.76 31.72
C GLY A 237 -12.16 -12.99 33.01
N GLY A 238 -12.32 -11.67 32.93
CA GLY A 238 -11.99 -10.71 34.00
C GLY A 238 -10.54 -10.20 33.97
N VAL A 239 -10.34 -9.03 34.57
CA VAL A 239 -9.08 -8.27 34.58
C VAL A 239 -8.42 -8.37 35.95
N ILE A 240 -7.12 -8.68 35.99
CA ILE A 240 -6.31 -8.64 37.21
C ILE A 240 -5.36 -7.46 37.18
N LEU A 241 -5.31 -6.73 38.28
CA LEU A 241 -4.29 -5.72 38.57
C LEU A 241 -3.47 -6.16 39.79
N SER A 242 -2.15 -6.22 39.64
CA SER A 242 -1.23 -6.65 40.69
C SER A 242 -0.60 -5.44 41.38
N CYS A 243 -0.52 -5.46 42.72
CA CYS A 243 0.05 -4.37 43.51
C CYS A 243 0.95 -4.93 44.63
N GLY A 244 2.19 -4.43 44.73
CA GLY A 244 3.11 -4.83 45.81
C GLY A 244 2.58 -4.46 47.20
N LYS A 245 2.86 -5.27 48.22
CA LYS A 245 2.23 -5.17 49.55
C LYS A 245 2.28 -3.76 50.17
N LYS A 246 3.37 -3.00 49.95
CA LYS A 246 3.55 -1.62 50.46
C LYS A 246 2.62 -0.56 49.82
N LYS A 247 2.06 -0.82 48.62
CA LYS A 247 1.20 0.12 47.87
C LYS A 247 -0.30 -0.23 47.93
N ILE A 248 -0.70 -1.22 48.75
CA ILE A 248 -2.08 -1.68 48.80
C ILE A 248 -3.08 -0.59 49.27
N THR A 249 -2.69 0.25 50.23
CA THR A 249 -3.58 1.27 50.82
C THR A 249 -3.98 2.33 49.80
N GLU A 250 -3.00 2.86 49.06
CA GLU A 250 -3.21 3.77 47.92
C GLU A 250 -4.14 3.13 46.87
N PHE A 251 -3.85 1.89 46.47
CA PHE A 251 -4.64 1.18 45.46
C PHE A 251 -6.09 0.94 45.93
N LYS A 252 -6.30 0.56 47.20
CA LYS A 252 -7.64 0.38 47.78
C LYS A 252 -8.43 1.68 47.82
N ALA A 253 -7.80 2.81 48.17
CA ALA A 253 -8.48 4.11 48.18
C ALA A 253 -9.06 4.44 46.79
N VAL A 254 -8.22 4.40 45.75
CA VAL A 254 -8.61 4.67 44.36
C VAL A 254 -9.68 3.69 43.87
N ALA A 255 -9.53 2.38 44.16
CA ALA A 255 -10.49 1.36 43.73
C ALA A 255 -11.86 1.48 44.42
N ASN A 256 -11.88 1.85 45.71
CA ASN A 256 -13.11 2.05 46.47
C ASN A 256 -13.84 3.32 46.03
N GLU A 257 -13.12 4.43 45.83
CA GLU A 257 -13.67 5.70 45.36
C GLU A 257 -14.30 5.57 43.96
N LEU A 258 -13.68 4.78 43.09
CA LEU A 258 -14.21 4.49 41.75
C LEU A 258 -15.46 3.60 41.78
N GLY A 259 -15.71 2.87 42.87
CA GLY A 259 -16.94 2.08 43.06
C GLY A 259 -17.14 0.93 42.07
N ILE A 260 -16.07 0.45 41.40
CA ILE A 260 -16.14 -0.76 40.56
C ILE A 260 -15.88 -1.98 41.44
N ASN A 261 -16.84 -2.90 41.48
CA ASN A 261 -16.74 -4.14 42.25
C ASN A 261 -15.50 -4.97 41.88
N TYR A 262 -14.70 -5.31 42.88
CA TYR A 262 -13.54 -6.19 42.79
C TYR A 262 -13.51 -7.19 43.93
N SER A 263 -12.81 -8.32 43.73
CA SER A 263 -12.36 -9.19 44.82
C SER A 263 -10.85 -9.13 44.97
N LEU A 264 -10.33 -9.56 46.12
CA LEU A 264 -8.91 -9.49 46.46
C LEU A 264 -8.35 -10.89 46.71
N SER A 265 -7.14 -11.17 46.22
CA SER A 265 -6.34 -12.31 46.68
C SER A 265 -4.91 -11.88 47.01
N GLU A 266 -4.26 -12.59 47.91
CA GLU A 266 -2.85 -12.36 48.27
C GLU A 266 -1.96 -13.46 47.68
N ASP A 267 -0.84 -13.03 47.10
CA ASP A 267 0.29 -13.88 46.67
C ASP A 267 1.50 -13.60 47.58
N ARG A 268 2.55 -14.43 47.46
CA ARG A 268 3.83 -14.30 48.20
C ARG A 268 4.36 -12.86 48.28
N THR A 269 4.30 -12.10 47.18
CA THR A 269 4.94 -10.78 47.03
C THR A 269 3.97 -9.62 46.75
N ALA A 270 2.71 -9.88 46.41
CA ALA A 270 1.77 -8.88 45.91
C ALA A 270 0.31 -9.25 46.23
N TYR A 271 -0.55 -8.24 46.23
CA TYR A 271 -2.01 -8.40 46.20
C TYR A 271 -2.51 -8.31 44.76
N LYS A 272 -3.56 -9.07 44.44
CA LYS A 272 -4.25 -9.08 43.15
C LYS A 272 -5.68 -8.62 43.32
N PHE A 273 -6.05 -7.57 42.59
CA PHE A 273 -7.42 -7.06 42.48
C PHE A 273 -8.05 -7.69 41.25
N HIS A 274 -9.17 -8.41 41.42
CA HIS A 274 -9.88 -9.14 40.37
C HIS A 274 -11.16 -8.39 40.01
N TYR A 275 -11.22 -7.84 38.80
CA TYR A 275 -12.37 -7.13 38.28
C TYR A 275 -13.12 -8.04 37.30
N SER A 276 -14.32 -8.47 37.69
CA SER A 276 -15.18 -9.37 36.90
C SER A 276 -16.02 -8.65 35.84
N LEU A 277 -15.86 -7.33 35.66
CA LEU A 277 -16.63 -6.53 34.71
C LEU A 277 -16.22 -6.86 33.26
N LYS A 278 -17.13 -7.49 32.51
CA LYS A 278 -16.87 -7.94 31.13
C LYS A 278 -16.64 -6.79 30.15
N GLU A 279 -17.27 -5.64 30.36
CA GLU A 279 -16.98 -4.42 29.61
C GLU A 279 -15.53 -3.98 29.79
N LEU A 280 -15.00 -4.03 31.02
CA LEU A 280 -13.62 -3.66 31.30
C LEU A 280 -12.65 -4.61 30.61
N GLU A 281 -12.94 -5.92 30.62
CA GLU A 281 -12.18 -6.91 29.86
C GLU A 281 -12.14 -6.60 28.35
N LEU A 282 -13.25 -6.14 27.76
CA LEU A 282 -13.31 -5.80 26.33
C LEU A 282 -12.63 -4.45 26.04
N PHE A 283 -12.81 -3.46 26.90
CA PHE A 283 -12.13 -2.16 26.83
C PHE A 283 -10.60 -2.33 26.86
N VAL A 284 -10.07 -3.09 27.81
CA VAL A 284 -8.62 -3.25 27.98
C VAL A 284 -7.95 -4.18 26.96
N LYS A 285 -8.71 -4.93 26.14
CA LYS A 285 -8.14 -5.70 25.00
C LYS A 285 -7.53 -4.81 23.92
N SER A 286 -8.00 -3.57 23.78
CA SER A 286 -7.48 -2.60 22.82
C SER A 286 -5.98 -2.31 23.00
N PHE A 287 -5.48 -2.41 24.23
CA PHE A 287 -4.07 -2.25 24.60
C PHE A 287 -3.20 -3.45 24.21
N GLY A 288 -3.78 -4.52 23.66
CA GLY A 288 -3.05 -5.73 23.23
C GLY A 288 -2.87 -6.79 24.33
N LYS A 289 -2.30 -7.93 23.92
CA LYS A 289 -2.12 -9.13 24.76
C LYS A 289 -0.64 -9.47 24.87
N TYR A 290 -0.23 -9.98 26.03
CA TYR A 290 1.16 -10.28 26.42
C TYR A 290 2.06 -9.03 26.51
N ALA A 291 3.12 -9.07 27.32
CA ALA A 291 3.98 -7.91 27.55
C ALA A 291 4.62 -7.32 26.28
N PHE A 292 4.96 -8.16 25.31
CA PHE A 292 5.53 -7.73 24.02
C PHE A 292 4.49 -7.21 23.03
N GLY A 293 3.20 -7.55 23.22
CA GLY A 293 2.09 -7.09 22.38
C GLY A 293 1.28 -5.95 23.02
N LYS A 294 1.67 -5.47 24.21
CA LYS A 294 1.07 -4.27 24.82
C LYS A 294 1.38 -3.04 23.98
N LYS A 295 0.44 -2.10 23.86
CA LYS A 295 0.61 -0.80 23.19
C LYS A 295 -0.32 0.26 23.79
N ILE A 296 -0.09 1.53 23.46
CA ILE A 296 -1.03 2.62 23.76
C ILE A 296 -1.93 2.87 22.55
N PRO A 297 -3.26 2.65 22.64
CA PRO A 297 -4.21 3.04 21.59
C PRO A 297 -4.29 4.56 21.45
N SER A 298 -4.61 5.04 20.25
CA SER A 298 -4.65 6.49 19.96
C SER A 298 -5.65 7.25 20.83
N PHE A 299 -6.78 6.63 21.21
CA PHE A 299 -7.77 7.26 22.09
C PHE A 299 -7.21 7.65 23.48
N ILE A 300 -6.14 6.99 23.94
CA ILE A 300 -5.40 7.41 25.16
C ILE A 300 -4.53 8.62 24.85
N ILE A 301 -3.80 8.61 23.74
CA ILE A 301 -2.95 9.73 23.31
C ILE A 301 -3.81 10.98 23.02
N ASP A 302 -5.07 10.79 22.64
CA ASP A 302 -6.08 11.83 22.38
C ASP A 302 -6.71 12.43 23.67
N LEU A 303 -6.63 11.75 24.82
CA LEU A 303 -7.25 12.21 26.09
C LEU A 303 -6.89 13.66 26.47
N PRO A 304 -7.78 14.41 27.13
CA PRO A 304 -7.40 15.70 27.71
C PRO A 304 -6.26 15.56 28.71
N VAL A 305 -5.45 16.61 28.88
CA VAL A 305 -4.21 16.58 29.66
C VAL A 305 -4.41 16.09 31.10
N LYS A 306 -5.57 16.38 31.70
CA LYS A 306 -5.94 15.95 33.06
C LYS A 306 -6.05 14.42 33.16
N GLN A 307 -6.93 13.82 32.36
CA GLN A 307 -7.12 12.36 32.31
C GLN A 307 -5.86 11.62 31.82
N LEU A 308 -5.14 12.19 30.84
CA LEU A 308 -3.89 11.62 30.35
C LEU A 308 -2.76 11.64 31.40
N LYS A 309 -2.73 12.68 32.26
CA LYS A 309 -1.83 12.71 33.41
C LYS A 309 -2.20 11.64 34.43
N ALA A 310 -3.48 11.46 34.73
CA ALA A 310 -3.94 10.40 35.64
C ALA A 310 -3.55 9.00 35.13
N PHE A 311 -3.73 8.74 33.82
CA PHE A 311 -3.23 7.53 33.16
C PHE A 311 -1.71 7.33 33.33
N LEU A 312 -0.91 8.38 33.10
CA LEU A 312 0.55 8.31 33.25
C LEU A 312 0.98 8.09 34.70
N ASP A 313 0.40 8.81 35.66
CA ASP A 313 0.72 8.62 37.08
C ASP A 313 0.29 7.20 37.54
N GLY A 314 -0.80 6.66 37.00
CA GLY A 314 -1.21 5.26 37.18
C GLY A 314 -0.21 4.26 36.61
N TYR A 315 0.28 4.45 35.38
CA TYR A 315 1.34 3.60 34.82
C TYR A 315 2.60 3.65 35.71
N MET A 316 3.02 4.86 36.10
CA MET A 316 4.22 5.08 36.90
C MET A 316 4.11 4.52 38.32
N ALA A 317 2.91 4.45 38.89
CA ALA A 317 2.67 3.80 40.18
C ALA A 317 2.83 2.27 40.13
N GLY A 318 2.77 1.65 38.95
CA GLY A 318 3.10 0.24 38.72
C GLY A 318 4.55 0.00 38.35
N ASP A 319 4.83 0.16 37.05
CA ASP A 319 6.09 -0.19 36.36
C ASP A 319 7.08 1.00 36.31
N GLY A 320 6.66 2.18 36.79
CA GLY A 320 7.52 3.36 36.86
C GLY A 320 8.62 3.24 37.91
N CYS A 321 9.87 3.35 37.49
CA CYS A 321 11.03 3.47 38.37
C CYS A 321 11.46 4.94 38.47
N PHE A 322 11.36 5.53 39.66
CA PHE A 322 11.88 6.88 39.92
C PHE A 322 13.28 6.81 40.56
N THR A 323 14.31 7.16 39.80
CA THR A 323 15.72 7.12 40.24
C THR A 323 16.47 8.35 39.77
N ASN A 324 17.34 8.91 40.60
CA ASN A 324 18.16 10.10 40.28
C ASN A 324 17.35 11.28 39.68
N LYS A 325 16.18 11.56 40.28
CA LYS A 325 15.18 12.56 39.85
C LYS A 325 14.53 12.32 38.47
N LYS A 326 14.80 11.17 37.83
CA LYS A 326 14.24 10.76 36.53
C LYS A 326 13.17 9.70 36.70
N PHE A 327 12.09 9.84 35.94
CA PHE A 327 11.11 8.79 35.74
C PHE A 327 11.58 7.87 34.62
N LYS A 328 11.51 6.57 34.85
CA LYS A 328 11.83 5.51 33.88
C LYS A 328 10.67 4.55 33.71
N ALA A 329 10.43 4.10 32.50
CA ALA A 329 9.53 3.00 32.16
C ALA A 329 10.26 2.07 31.18
N THR A 330 10.24 0.76 31.41
CA THR A 330 11.06 -0.20 30.66
C THR A 330 10.20 -1.37 30.19
N SER A 331 10.09 -1.59 28.88
CA SER A 331 9.25 -2.65 28.32
C SER A 331 9.92 -3.41 27.19
N VAL A 332 9.44 -4.64 26.94
CA VAL A 332 9.79 -5.42 25.75
C VAL A 332 8.95 -5.04 24.52
N SER A 333 7.92 -4.19 24.68
CA SER A 333 7.15 -3.61 23.58
C SER A 333 7.74 -2.25 23.18
N ARG A 334 8.07 -2.09 21.90
CA ARG A 334 8.56 -0.82 21.32
C ARG A 334 7.39 0.17 21.20
N GLU A 335 6.27 -0.31 20.68
CA GLU A 335 5.03 0.43 20.45
C GLU A 335 4.44 1.02 21.74
N LEU A 336 4.53 0.31 22.86
CA LEU A 336 4.16 0.83 24.19
C LEU A 336 5.03 2.03 24.59
N ILE A 337 6.35 1.91 24.44
CA ILE A 337 7.32 2.93 24.84
C ILE A 337 7.17 4.20 23.99
N TYR A 338 6.98 4.06 22.67
CA TYR A 338 6.68 5.21 21.79
C TYR A 338 5.32 5.86 22.10
N GLY A 339 4.31 5.07 22.45
CA GLY A 339 3.00 5.57 22.91
C GLY A 339 3.10 6.37 24.21
N LEU A 340 3.78 5.84 25.23
CA LEU A 340 4.04 6.54 26.49
C LEU A 340 4.84 7.83 26.28
N ALA A 341 5.80 7.83 25.35
CA ALA A 341 6.60 8.99 25.02
C ALA A 341 5.75 10.15 24.47
N GLN A 342 4.76 9.87 23.60
CA GLN A 342 3.79 10.89 23.17
C GLN A 342 2.91 11.41 24.32
N CYS A 343 2.46 10.52 25.19
CA CYS A 343 1.68 10.91 26.37
C CYS A 343 2.50 11.87 27.27
N VAL A 344 3.78 11.56 27.50
CA VAL A 344 4.73 12.40 28.25
C VAL A 344 4.96 13.75 27.55
N ALA A 345 5.13 13.76 26.23
CA ALA A 345 5.29 14.98 25.44
C ALA A 345 4.07 15.92 25.59
N LYS A 346 2.86 15.34 25.54
CA LYS A 346 1.60 16.08 25.65
C LYS A 346 1.31 16.59 27.05
N VAL A 347 1.49 15.75 28.07
CA VAL A 347 1.18 16.10 29.47
C VAL A 347 2.20 17.06 30.06
N TYR A 348 3.49 16.71 29.99
CA TYR A 348 4.53 17.45 30.69
C TYR A 348 5.17 18.53 29.81
N LYS A 349 5.11 18.41 28.48
CA LYS A 349 5.82 19.29 27.53
C LYS A 349 7.33 19.31 27.85
N ARG A 350 7.88 18.11 28.06
CA ARG A 350 9.28 17.87 28.46
C ARG A 350 9.99 16.96 27.46
N PRO A 351 11.30 17.15 27.29
CA PRO A 351 12.15 16.15 26.67
C PRO A 351 12.11 14.81 27.39
N PHE A 352 12.16 13.75 26.61
CA PHE A 352 12.40 12.39 27.07
C PHE A 352 13.55 11.75 26.25
N SER A 353 14.12 10.67 26.75
CA SER A 353 15.02 9.81 26.00
C SER A 353 14.39 8.44 25.79
N ILE A 354 14.61 7.82 24.62
CA ILE A 354 14.30 6.41 24.38
C ILE A 354 15.61 5.65 24.15
N TYR A 355 15.81 4.54 24.86
CA TYR A 355 16.98 3.67 24.73
C TYR A 355 16.58 2.25 24.41
N LYS A 356 17.34 1.57 23.54
CA LYS A 356 17.21 0.14 23.24
C LYS A 356 18.38 -0.62 23.84
N THR A 357 18.08 -1.56 24.72
CA THR A 357 19.08 -2.45 25.35
C THR A 357 18.94 -3.84 24.75
N LYS A 358 19.96 -4.26 23.99
CA LYS A 358 20.07 -5.64 23.50
C LYS A 358 20.27 -6.61 24.67
N ARG A 359 19.55 -7.73 24.68
CA ARG A 359 19.64 -8.76 25.73
C ARG A 359 20.16 -10.08 25.18
N ALA A 360 20.74 -10.92 26.03
CA ALA A 360 20.98 -12.32 25.70
C ALA A 360 19.63 -13.02 25.42
N LYS A 361 19.59 -14.02 24.53
CA LYS A 361 18.33 -14.70 24.19
C LYS A 361 17.69 -15.45 25.36
N THR A 362 18.49 -15.83 26.35
CA THR A 362 18.06 -16.54 27.56
C THR A 362 18.75 -15.99 28.81
N THR A 363 18.11 -16.17 29.96
CA THR A 363 18.73 -15.99 31.29
C THR A 363 18.24 -17.06 32.25
N VAL A 364 18.77 -17.08 33.47
CA VAL A 364 18.29 -17.95 34.55
C VAL A 364 17.57 -17.10 35.60
N ILE A 365 16.30 -17.43 35.89
CA ILE A 365 15.50 -16.82 36.98
C ILE A 365 14.95 -17.94 37.86
N GLU A 366 15.16 -17.87 39.18
CA GLU A 366 14.75 -18.90 40.15
C GLU A 366 15.08 -20.34 39.67
N SER A 367 16.32 -20.53 39.21
CA SER A 367 16.85 -21.80 38.65
C SER A 367 16.16 -22.33 37.38
N ARG A 368 15.39 -21.50 36.67
CA ARG A 368 14.75 -21.84 35.38
C ARG A 368 15.38 -21.05 34.24
N ILE A 369 15.67 -21.71 33.13
CA ILE A 369 16.05 -21.03 31.88
C ILE A 369 14.81 -20.36 31.29
N VAL A 370 14.86 -19.05 31.08
CA VAL A 370 13.76 -18.27 30.50
C VAL A 370 14.24 -17.49 29.28
N ASN A 371 13.40 -17.43 28.26
CA ASN A 371 13.65 -16.62 27.07
C ASN A 371 13.53 -15.13 27.40
N GLN A 372 14.49 -14.33 26.95
CA GLN A 372 14.47 -12.87 27.02
C GLN A 372 14.25 -12.25 25.64
N ARG A 373 13.86 -10.96 25.64
CA ARG A 373 13.77 -10.11 24.46
C ARG A 373 14.54 -8.81 24.75
N ASP A 374 14.91 -8.09 23.70
CA ASP A 374 15.42 -6.73 23.81
C ASP A 374 14.41 -5.84 24.56
N THR A 375 14.93 -4.88 25.32
CA THR A 375 14.13 -3.99 26.18
C THR A 375 14.32 -2.54 25.77
N TYR A 376 13.22 -1.79 25.68
CA TYR A 376 13.16 -0.37 25.39
C TYR A 376 12.87 0.40 26.68
N GLU A 377 13.61 1.48 26.94
CA GLU A 377 13.48 2.32 28.15
C GLU A 377 13.15 3.77 27.77
N LEU A 378 12.04 4.28 28.29
CA LEU A 378 11.69 5.70 28.28
C LEU A 378 12.23 6.37 29.56
N THR A 379 12.95 7.48 29.43
CA THR A 379 13.46 8.26 30.58
C THR A 379 13.09 9.74 30.44
N PHE A 380 12.53 10.39 31.48
CA PHE A 380 12.21 11.82 31.45
C PHE A 380 12.22 12.49 32.83
N ASN A 381 12.24 13.82 32.85
CA ASN A 381 12.05 14.65 34.05
C ASN A 381 10.64 15.28 34.01
N LYS A 382 9.96 15.42 35.16
CA LYS A 382 8.70 16.20 35.24
C LYS A 382 8.96 17.71 35.28
N GLU A 383 10.08 18.12 35.88
CA GLU A 383 10.50 19.52 36.05
C GLU A 383 11.44 20.00 34.94
N ASN A 384 11.57 21.33 34.80
CA ASN A 384 12.52 21.98 33.89
C ASN A 384 13.94 21.94 34.47
N HIS A 385 14.95 21.60 33.66
CA HIS A 385 16.35 21.85 34.02
C HIS A 385 17.03 22.78 33.00
N ILE A 386 17.76 23.79 33.51
CA ILE A 386 18.52 24.74 32.68
C ILE A 386 19.53 24.03 31.75
N GLN A 387 20.01 22.86 32.16
CA GLN A 387 20.95 22.02 31.43
C GLN A 387 20.28 21.07 30.41
N ASP A 388 18.96 21.10 30.26
CA ASP A 388 18.27 20.27 29.27
C ASP A 388 18.80 20.58 27.86
N LYS A 389 19.20 19.52 27.16
CA LYS A 389 19.76 19.63 25.82
C LYS A 389 18.65 19.95 24.83
N ALA A 390 17.59 19.15 24.85
CA ALA A 390 16.33 19.32 24.12
C ALA A 390 15.39 20.31 24.82
N PHE A 391 14.36 20.80 24.11
CA PHE A 391 13.41 21.78 24.63
C PHE A 391 12.02 21.65 23.98
N TYR A 392 10.97 22.13 24.64
CA TYR A 392 9.63 22.25 24.05
C TYR A 392 9.38 23.68 23.59
N GLU A 393 8.82 23.86 22.40
CA GLU A 393 8.42 25.15 21.85
C GLU A 393 7.30 24.96 20.81
N ASN A 394 6.28 25.82 20.81
CA ASN A 394 5.28 25.93 19.73
C ASN A 394 4.52 24.63 19.35
N GLY A 395 4.37 23.68 20.29
CA GLY A 395 3.72 22.39 20.04
C GLY A 395 4.67 21.26 19.63
N TYR A 396 5.98 21.54 19.61
CA TYR A 396 7.03 20.59 19.27
C TYR A 396 7.95 20.34 20.47
N VAL A 397 8.54 19.15 20.53
CA VAL A 397 9.77 18.92 21.30
C VAL A 397 10.93 18.79 20.32
N TRP A 398 11.98 19.57 20.53
CA TRP A 398 13.15 19.67 19.67
C TRP A 398 14.32 18.91 20.29
N TYR A 399 14.78 17.85 19.62
CA TYR A 399 15.79 16.93 20.13
C TYR A 399 17.12 17.02 19.38
N PRO A 400 18.27 17.12 20.06
CA PRO A 400 19.56 17.12 19.38
C PRO A 400 19.78 15.81 18.62
N PHE A 401 20.17 15.92 17.36
CA PHE A 401 20.78 14.82 16.61
C PHE A 401 22.16 14.48 17.23
N ASN A 402 22.52 13.18 17.23
CA ASN A 402 23.75 12.69 17.86
C ASN A 402 24.79 12.24 16.84
N LYS A 403 24.43 11.27 15.99
CA LYS A 403 25.28 10.67 14.96
C LYS A 403 24.44 9.97 13.89
N ILE A 404 25.07 9.75 12.74
CA ILE A 404 24.60 8.92 11.64
C ILE A 404 25.62 7.80 11.42
N GLU A 405 25.16 6.58 11.17
CA GLU A 405 26.01 5.42 10.86
C GLU A 405 25.48 4.72 9.61
N LYS A 406 26.35 4.15 8.78
CA LYS A 406 25.92 3.31 7.64
C LYS A 406 25.29 2.02 8.16
N ALA A 407 24.22 1.57 7.52
CA ALA A 407 23.56 0.31 7.78
C ALA A 407 23.61 -0.62 6.56
N GLU A 408 23.03 -1.81 6.74
CA GLU A 408 22.90 -2.82 5.70
C GLU A 408 21.79 -2.45 4.70
N ASN A 409 21.67 -3.25 3.63
CA ASN A 409 20.62 -3.09 2.63
C ASN A 409 19.30 -3.67 3.16
N GLU A 410 18.32 -2.82 3.44
CA GLU A 410 17.05 -3.21 4.08
C GLU A 410 15.83 -2.92 3.18
N VAL A 411 14.71 -3.63 3.41
CA VAL A 411 13.47 -3.37 2.66
C VAL A 411 12.84 -2.07 3.15
N VAL A 412 12.63 -1.15 2.21
CA VAL A 412 12.17 0.21 2.50
C VAL A 412 10.79 0.53 1.93
N TYR A 413 10.12 1.45 2.61
CA TYR A 413 8.72 1.83 2.58
C TYR A 413 8.62 3.36 2.67
N ASP A 414 7.46 3.92 2.33
CA ASP A 414 7.14 5.34 2.51
C ASP A 414 5.62 5.56 2.50
N LEU A 415 5.16 6.69 3.03
CA LEU A 415 3.74 7.06 3.08
C LEU A 415 3.49 8.39 2.35
N THR A 416 2.46 8.43 1.50
CA THR A 416 1.87 9.69 1.03
C THR A 416 0.68 10.04 1.92
N VAL A 417 0.66 11.26 2.47
CA VAL A 417 -0.26 11.67 3.53
C VAL A 417 -0.89 13.02 3.20
N SER A 418 -2.22 13.13 3.30
CA SER A 418 -3.06 14.25 2.86
C SER A 418 -2.68 15.60 3.47
N ASP A 419 -3.07 16.69 2.81
CA ASP A 419 -2.75 18.11 3.10
C ASP A 419 -1.26 18.45 3.32
N ASN A 420 -0.64 18.02 4.41
CA ASN A 420 0.61 18.55 4.97
C ASN A 420 1.92 17.88 4.49
N HIS A 421 1.87 16.84 3.65
CA HIS A 421 3.05 16.20 3.00
C HIS A 421 4.11 15.64 3.98
N SER A 422 3.71 15.28 5.20
CA SER A 422 4.63 14.82 6.23
C SER A 422 3.96 13.79 7.11
N PHE A 423 4.75 12.99 7.78
CA PHE A 423 4.30 12.08 8.81
C PHE A 423 5.36 11.97 9.90
N VAL A 424 5.09 11.12 10.90
CA VAL A 424 5.95 10.93 12.05
C VAL A 424 6.47 9.50 12.06
N VAL A 425 7.80 9.35 12.02
CA VAL A 425 8.51 8.06 12.16
C VAL A 425 9.29 8.09 13.46
N ASN A 426 9.04 7.14 14.35
CA ASN A 426 9.68 7.04 15.66
C ASN A 426 9.70 8.40 16.39
N ASN A 427 8.54 9.06 16.43
CA ASN A 427 8.33 10.44 16.92
C ASN A 427 9.02 11.59 16.15
N ALA A 428 9.99 11.33 15.28
CA ALA A 428 10.61 12.37 14.46
C ALA A 428 9.70 12.75 13.26
N ILE A 429 9.62 14.04 12.98
CA ILE A 429 8.90 14.57 11.81
C ILE A 429 9.73 14.34 10.55
N VAL A 430 9.08 13.75 9.56
CA VAL A 430 9.68 13.40 8.27
C VAL A 430 8.75 13.79 7.12
N HIS A 431 9.32 14.05 5.94
CA HIS A 431 8.55 14.40 4.74
C HIS A 431 8.06 13.14 4.02
N ASN A 432 7.00 13.22 3.21
CA ASN A 432 6.70 12.11 2.30
C ASN A 432 7.74 12.01 1.18
N CYS A 433 8.04 10.80 0.71
CA CYS A 433 8.92 10.52 -0.43
C CYS A 433 8.11 10.16 -1.69
N GLN A 434 7.12 11.01 -2.05
CA GLN A 434 6.44 10.94 -3.35
C GLN A 434 5.98 12.31 -3.86
N ASP A 435 6.46 12.72 -5.05
CA ASP A 435 6.20 14.05 -5.58
C ASP A 435 5.49 14.13 -6.95
N LEU A 436 5.58 13.14 -7.83
CA LEU A 436 5.29 13.37 -9.27
C LEU A 436 4.14 12.53 -9.89
N SER A 437 3.38 11.76 -9.11
CA SER A 437 2.24 10.96 -9.64
C SER A 437 0.93 11.76 -9.69
N VAL A 438 0.05 11.50 -10.66
CA VAL A 438 -1.27 12.15 -10.79
C VAL A 438 -2.26 11.71 -9.71
N ALA A 439 -2.07 10.53 -9.11
CA ALA A 439 -2.77 10.08 -7.90
C ALA A 439 -2.07 10.56 -6.61
N GLY A 440 -1.17 11.54 -6.73
CA GLY A 440 -0.44 12.15 -5.63
C GLY A 440 -0.44 13.67 -5.76
N LYS A 441 0.02 14.34 -4.71
CA LYS A 441 -0.31 15.75 -4.45
C LYS A 441 0.44 16.81 -5.24
N GLN A 442 1.44 16.44 -6.01
CA GLN A 442 2.26 17.37 -6.78
C GLN A 442 2.97 18.47 -5.91
N ALA A 443 4.18 18.26 -5.33
CA ALA A 443 5.00 19.33 -4.69
C ALA A 443 6.42 19.70 -5.26
N GLY A 444 6.98 19.04 -6.30
CA GLY A 444 7.85 19.71 -7.31
C GLY A 444 9.28 19.20 -7.50
N ILE A 445 10.21 20.09 -7.88
CA ILE A 445 11.67 19.84 -7.96
C ILE A 445 12.41 20.73 -6.94
N SER A 446 12.54 20.26 -5.70
CA SER A 446 13.32 20.95 -4.67
C SER A 446 14.24 20.00 -3.89
N GLU A 447 15.28 20.53 -3.24
CA GLU A 447 16.22 19.74 -2.43
C GLU A 447 15.50 18.76 -1.51
N GLY A 448 15.87 17.47 -1.59
CA GLY A 448 15.28 16.37 -0.82
C GLY A 448 13.80 16.05 -1.11
N THR A 449 13.22 16.47 -2.24
CA THR A 449 12.03 15.79 -2.81
C THR A 449 12.44 14.44 -3.43
N ARG A 450 11.50 13.65 -3.98
CA ARG A 450 11.90 12.55 -4.90
C ARG A 450 12.75 13.13 -6.02
N SER A 451 12.21 14.12 -6.72
CA SER A 451 12.87 14.97 -7.72
C SER A 451 14.15 15.68 -7.22
N GLY A 452 14.48 15.62 -5.93
CA GLY A 452 15.74 16.13 -5.39
C GLY A 452 16.95 15.32 -5.82
N LEU A 453 16.79 14.07 -6.29
CA LEU A 453 17.93 13.31 -6.86
C LEU A 453 18.34 13.83 -8.24
N LEU A 454 17.50 14.64 -8.91
CA LEU A 454 17.92 15.40 -10.08
C LEU A 454 19.10 16.33 -9.71
N LEU A 455 19.19 16.83 -8.47
CA LEU A 455 20.30 17.67 -8.00
C LEU A 455 21.61 16.90 -7.75
N HIS A 456 21.56 15.59 -7.51
CA HIS A 456 22.78 14.78 -7.50
C HIS A 456 23.24 14.45 -8.92
N VAL A 457 22.31 14.35 -9.88
CA VAL A 457 22.66 14.32 -11.31
C VAL A 457 23.20 15.68 -11.76
N GLU A 458 22.64 16.80 -11.28
CA GLU A 458 23.19 18.15 -11.48
C GLU A 458 24.63 18.25 -10.96
N ARG A 459 24.89 17.86 -9.71
CA ARG A 459 26.26 17.80 -9.15
C ARG A 459 27.21 16.94 -9.99
N LEU A 460 26.76 15.78 -10.46
CA LEU A 460 27.58 14.90 -11.30
C LEU A 460 27.81 15.51 -12.69
N LEU A 461 26.82 16.22 -13.26
CA LEU A 461 26.94 16.96 -14.51
C LEU A 461 27.85 18.18 -14.37
N GLU A 462 27.74 18.96 -13.30
CA GLU A 462 28.66 20.06 -12.97
C GLU A 462 30.10 19.55 -12.86
N THR A 463 30.29 18.42 -12.17
CA THR A 463 31.61 17.76 -12.07
C THR A 463 32.11 17.32 -13.45
N ALA A 464 31.24 16.74 -14.29
CA ALA A 464 31.59 16.34 -15.64
C ALA A 464 31.91 17.54 -16.57
N VAL A 465 31.16 18.64 -16.45
CA VAL A 465 31.40 19.91 -17.17
C VAL A 465 32.77 20.49 -16.77
N LEU A 466 33.07 20.57 -15.47
CA LEU A 466 34.36 21.05 -14.95
C LEU A 466 35.56 20.21 -15.42
N LEU A 467 35.34 18.91 -15.65
CA LEU A 467 36.36 17.98 -16.14
C LEU A 467 36.41 17.87 -17.68
N GLY A 468 35.53 18.56 -18.42
CA GLY A 468 35.40 18.43 -19.88
C GLY A 468 34.72 17.13 -20.35
N ASN A 469 34.25 16.30 -19.41
CA ASN A 469 33.67 14.97 -19.63
C ASN A 469 32.13 14.95 -19.66
N GLN A 470 31.48 16.10 -19.89
CA GLN A 470 30.02 16.18 -19.96
C GLN A 470 29.44 15.30 -21.09
N PRO A 471 28.38 14.49 -20.83
CA PRO A 471 27.78 13.62 -21.84
C PRO A 471 27.22 14.39 -23.04
N LYS A 472 27.02 13.72 -24.17
CA LYS A 472 26.37 14.34 -25.35
C LYS A 472 24.86 14.45 -25.18
N TYR A 473 24.27 13.49 -24.47
CA TYR A 473 22.84 13.29 -24.33
C TYR A 473 22.46 13.00 -22.87
N LEU A 474 21.30 13.48 -22.44
CA LEU A 474 20.66 13.09 -21.18
C LEU A 474 19.24 12.65 -21.47
N LEU A 475 18.78 11.58 -20.83
CA LEU A 475 17.40 11.13 -20.88
C LEU A 475 16.81 11.00 -19.47
N LEU A 476 15.86 11.88 -19.14
CA LEU A 476 15.02 11.73 -17.95
C LEU A 476 13.70 11.06 -18.34
N GLU A 477 13.33 9.96 -17.67
CA GLU A 477 11.95 9.47 -17.62
C GLU A 477 11.29 9.97 -16.32
N ASN A 478 10.01 10.33 -16.39
CA ASN A 478 9.22 10.51 -15.19
C ASN A 478 7.72 10.32 -15.40
N VAL A 479 7.00 10.24 -14.30
CA VAL A 479 5.52 10.25 -14.30
C VAL A 479 4.96 11.59 -14.82
N LYS A 480 3.91 11.50 -15.66
CA LYS A 480 3.39 12.63 -16.46
C LYS A 480 3.02 13.91 -15.67
N ALA A 481 2.80 13.81 -14.35
CA ALA A 481 2.40 14.98 -13.57
C ALA A 481 3.51 16.04 -13.50
N LEU A 482 4.79 15.66 -13.66
CA LEU A 482 5.95 16.57 -13.62
C LEU A 482 5.82 17.79 -14.55
N VAL A 483 5.08 17.68 -15.65
CA VAL A 483 4.81 18.78 -16.60
C VAL A 483 3.40 19.38 -16.49
N SER A 484 2.68 19.04 -15.42
CA SER A 484 1.41 19.70 -15.09
C SER A 484 1.62 21.17 -14.72
N LYS A 485 0.55 21.98 -14.83
CA LYS A 485 0.58 23.43 -14.55
C LYS A 485 1.18 23.79 -13.17
N LYS A 486 1.01 22.92 -12.16
CA LYS A 486 1.53 23.13 -10.81
C LYS A 486 3.06 23.02 -10.72
N PHE A 487 3.67 22.32 -11.67
CA PHE A 487 5.08 21.91 -11.64
C PHE A 487 5.95 22.46 -12.74
N LYS A 488 5.30 22.96 -13.79
CA LYS A 488 5.96 23.61 -14.91
C LYS A 488 7.03 24.63 -14.46
N PRO A 489 6.87 25.45 -13.39
CA PRO A 489 7.93 26.37 -12.94
C PRO A 489 9.21 25.67 -12.43
N ASP A 490 9.07 24.60 -11.66
CA ASP A 490 10.20 23.84 -11.12
C ASP A 490 10.88 23.01 -12.22
N PHE A 491 10.08 22.40 -13.08
CA PHE A 491 10.55 21.70 -14.28
C PHE A 491 11.28 22.64 -15.24
N ASP A 492 10.77 23.87 -15.44
CA ASP A 492 11.43 24.86 -16.30
C ASP A 492 12.71 25.39 -15.67
N ARG A 493 12.79 25.55 -14.34
CA ARG A 493 14.07 25.82 -13.65
C ARG A 493 15.08 24.68 -13.88
N TRP A 494 14.63 23.43 -13.86
CA TRP A 494 15.50 22.28 -14.18
C TRP A 494 16.01 22.33 -15.62
N LEU A 495 15.14 22.61 -16.60
CA LEU A 495 15.57 22.78 -17.99
C LEU A 495 16.53 23.96 -18.16
N GLN A 496 16.25 25.12 -17.53
CA GLN A 496 17.15 26.28 -17.51
C GLN A 496 18.52 25.95 -16.91
N LYS A 497 18.57 25.11 -15.87
CA LYS A 497 19.85 24.66 -15.30
C LYS A 497 20.63 23.81 -16.30
N LEU A 498 20.01 22.82 -16.93
CA LEU A 498 20.64 22.04 -17.99
C LEU A 498 21.07 22.95 -19.16
N GLU A 499 20.30 23.98 -19.48
CA GLU A 499 20.65 24.96 -20.50
C GLU A 499 21.88 25.80 -20.16
N SER A 500 22.04 26.17 -18.89
CA SER A 500 23.25 26.84 -18.37
C SER A 500 24.47 25.92 -18.33
N LEU A 501 24.26 24.61 -18.21
CA LEU A 501 25.29 23.57 -18.32
C LEU A 501 25.60 23.19 -19.78
N GLY A 502 25.02 23.87 -20.76
CA GLY A 502 25.37 23.71 -22.17
C GLY A 502 24.48 22.76 -22.98
N TYR A 503 23.25 22.48 -22.56
CA TYR A 503 22.32 21.60 -23.29
C TYR A 503 21.13 22.35 -23.90
N ASN A 504 20.63 21.90 -25.04
CA ASN A 504 19.29 22.20 -25.54
C ASN A 504 18.33 21.13 -25.01
N ASN A 505 17.13 21.53 -24.58
CA ASN A 505 16.22 20.65 -23.85
C ASN A 505 14.89 20.46 -24.59
N TYR A 506 14.52 19.21 -24.82
CA TYR A 506 13.30 18.80 -25.49
C TYR A 506 12.50 17.90 -24.56
N TRP A 507 11.19 18.10 -24.43
CA TRP A 507 10.36 17.22 -23.62
C TRP A 507 8.98 16.96 -24.24
N GLN A 508 8.43 15.76 -24.00
CA GLN A 508 7.07 15.40 -24.40
C GLN A 508 6.47 14.36 -23.44
N VAL A 509 5.15 14.34 -23.31
CA VAL A 509 4.44 13.23 -22.64
C VAL A 509 4.11 12.17 -23.68
N LEU A 510 4.70 10.98 -23.53
CA LEU A 510 4.49 9.83 -24.40
C LEU A 510 3.65 8.78 -23.68
N ASN A 511 2.87 8.00 -24.44
CA ASN A 511 2.04 6.91 -23.93
C ASN A 511 2.40 5.62 -24.65
N ALA A 512 2.66 4.53 -23.94
CA ALA A 512 3.10 3.26 -24.54
C ALA A 512 2.16 2.71 -25.64
N LYS A 513 0.86 2.96 -25.53
CA LYS A 513 -0.14 2.62 -26.57
C LYS A 513 0.07 3.34 -27.91
N ASP A 514 0.68 4.51 -27.89
CA ASP A 514 1.01 5.30 -29.09
C ASP A 514 2.33 4.82 -29.74
N TYR A 515 2.95 3.76 -29.19
CA TYR A 515 4.19 3.12 -29.66
C TYR A 515 4.06 1.57 -29.69
N GLY A 516 2.89 1.07 -30.07
CA GLY A 516 2.67 -0.35 -30.40
C GLY A 516 2.43 -1.32 -29.24
N VAL A 517 2.52 -0.86 -27.99
CA VAL A 517 2.34 -1.70 -26.78
C VAL A 517 0.95 -1.47 -26.20
N PRO A 518 0.08 -2.49 -26.01
CA PRO A 518 -1.29 -2.31 -25.51
C PRO A 518 -1.35 -2.00 -24.01
N GLN A 519 -0.66 -0.95 -23.56
CA GLN A 519 -0.65 -0.42 -22.20
C GLN A 519 -0.85 1.11 -22.20
N ASN A 520 -1.83 1.60 -21.45
CA ASN A 520 -2.04 3.01 -21.17
C ASN A 520 -1.05 3.44 -20.05
N ARG A 521 0.19 3.71 -20.45
CA ARG A 521 1.31 4.13 -19.58
C ARG A 521 1.88 5.45 -20.09
N GLU A 522 1.38 6.54 -19.53
CA GLU A 522 1.85 7.89 -19.84
C GLU A 522 3.05 8.28 -18.96
N ARG A 523 4.08 8.84 -19.59
CA ARG A 523 5.32 9.32 -18.97
C ARG A 523 5.81 10.57 -19.68
N VAL A 524 6.38 11.52 -18.93
CA VAL A 524 7.17 12.59 -19.53
C VAL A 524 8.58 12.07 -19.76
N PHE A 525 9.11 12.39 -20.93
CA PHE A 525 10.52 12.22 -21.26
C PHE A 525 11.15 13.59 -21.48
N VAL A 526 12.38 13.76 -21.03
CA VAL A 526 13.23 14.91 -21.38
C VAL A 526 14.48 14.38 -22.06
N VAL A 527 14.71 14.82 -23.28
CA VAL A 527 15.92 14.61 -24.07
C VAL A 527 16.69 15.91 -24.04
N SER A 528 17.86 15.93 -23.42
CA SER A 528 18.75 17.09 -23.41
C SER A 528 19.99 16.78 -24.23
N ILE A 529 20.28 17.59 -25.25
CA ILE A 529 21.40 17.39 -26.18
C ILE A 529 22.39 18.53 -25.99
N ARG A 530 23.68 18.22 -25.91
CA ARG A 530 24.73 19.22 -25.73
C ARG A 530 24.79 20.17 -26.95
N LYS A 531 24.94 21.47 -26.71
CA LYS A 531 24.76 22.56 -27.72
C LYS A 531 25.71 22.50 -28.92
N ASP A 532 26.87 21.86 -28.79
CA ASP A 532 27.81 21.58 -29.87
C ASP A 532 27.46 20.35 -30.71
N VAL A 533 26.65 19.43 -30.16
CA VAL A 533 26.15 18.23 -30.83
C VAL A 533 24.81 18.48 -31.52
N ASP A 534 23.96 19.34 -30.94
CA ASP A 534 22.63 19.65 -31.45
C ASP A 534 22.65 20.60 -32.66
N THR A 535 22.79 20.02 -33.85
CA THR A 535 22.92 20.75 -35.13
C THR A 535 21.62 20.99 -35.87
N LYS A 536 20.52 20.30 -35.49
CA LYS A 536 19.24 20.29 -36.22
C LYS A 536 18.01 20.51 -35.34
N GLY A 537 18.16 20.38 -34.02
CA GLY A 537 17.07 20.30 -33.06
C GLY A 537 16.40 18.92 -33.05
N TYR A 538 16.14 18.40 -31.85
CA TYR A 538 15.44 17.13 -31.66
C TYR A 538 13.92 17.28 -31.80
N LYS A 539 13.26 16.23 -32.29
CA LYS A 539 11.81 16.06 -32.27
C LYS A 539 11.49 14.68 -31.71
N PHE A 540 10.46 14.60 -30.87
CA PHE A 540 9.98 13.32 -30.38
C PHE A 540 9.32 12.52 -31.52
N PRO A 541 9.39 11.18 -31.47
CA PRO A 541 8.83 10.31 -32.50
C PRO A 541 7.31 10.48 -32.62
N GLU A 542 6.85 10.51 -33.87
CA GLU A 542 5.43 10.49 -34.21
C GLU A 542 4.72 9.24 -33.68
N LYS A 543 3.40 9.34 -33.48
CA LYS A 543 2.59 8.25 -32.93
C LYS A 543 2.43 7.12 -33.94
N ILE A 544 2.63 5.90 -33.48
CA ILE A 544 2.40 4.67 -34.25
C ILE A 544 1.02 4.13 -33.91
N PRO A 545 0.14 3.83 -34.89
CA PRO A 545 -1.16 3.22 -34.63
C PRO A 545 -1.05 1.90 -33.86
N LEU A 546 -1.86 1.75 -32.80
CA LEU A 546 -1.90 0.52 -32.01
C LEU A 546 -2.57 -0.60 -32.80
N THR A 547 -1.78 -1.55 -33.30
CA THR A 547 -2.25 -2.74 -34.02
C THR A 547 -2.53 -3.95 -33.11
N ARG A 548 -1.88 -3.99 -31.93
CA ARG A 548 -1.98 -5.08 -30.94
C ARG A 548 -2.99 -4.75 -29.85
N LYS A 549 -3.68 -5.77 -29.35
CA LYS A 549 -4.58 -5.74 -28.18
C LYS A 549 -4.00 -6.56 -27.03
N LEU A 550 -4.58 -6.45 -25.84
CA LEU A 550 -4.10 -7.18 -24.66
C LEU A 550 -3.98 -8.69 -24.91
N LYS A 551 -4.96 -9.31 -25.60
CA LYS A 551 -4.95 -10.73 -26.02
C LYS A 551 -3.68 -11.16 -26.79
N ASP A 552 -3.09 -10.25 -27.57
CA ASP A 552 -1.90 -10.52 -28.41
C ASP A 552 -0.58 -10.46 -27.61
N VAL A 553 -0.69 -10.30 -26.28
CA VAL A 553 0.41 -10.33 -25.31
C VAL A 553 0.30 -11.53 -24.36
N LEU A 554 -0.88 -12.17 -24.32
CA LEU A 554 -1.21 -13.22 -23.37
C LEU A 554 -0.54 -14.55 -23.69
N GLU A 555 -0.34 -15.36 -22.65
CA GLU A 555 -0.04 -16.77 -22.79
C GLU A 555 -1.31 -17.54 -23.18
N PRO A 556 -1.25 -18.43 -24.20
CA PRO A 556 -2.42 -19.18 -24.67
C PRO A 556 -2.88 -20.25 -23.68
N VAL A 557 -1.98 -20.72 -22.81
CA VAL A 557 -2.24 -21.68 -21.73
C VAL A 557 -1.56 -21.18 -20.47
N VAL A 558 -2.30 -21.10 -19.37
CA VAL A 558 -1.81 -20.57 -18.09
C VAL A 558 -2.17 -21.55 -16.97
N ASP A 559 -1.24 -21.73 -16.02
CA ASP A 559 -1.40 -22.58 -14.84
C ASP A 559 -2.59 -22.15 -13.97
N GLU A 560 -3.35 -23.12 -13.45
CA GLU A 560 -4.53 -22.93 -12.61
C GLU A 560 -4.28 -21.96 -11.42
N LYS A 561 -3.05 -21.91 -10.88
CA LYS A 561 -2.66 -21.00 -9.79
C LYS A 561 -2.81 -19.50 -10.10
N TYR A 562 -2.90 -19.12 -11.37
CA TYR A 562 -3.14 -17.73 -11.78
C TYR A 562 -4.63 -17.37 -11.84
N TYR A 563 -5.53 -18.36 -11.86
CA TYR A 563 -6.97 -18.12 -11.82
C TYR A 563 -7.43 -17.74 -10.41
N LEU A 564 -8.43 -16.87 -10.32
CA LEU A 564 -9.05 -16.52 -9.05
C LEU A 564 -10.04 -17.61 -8.62
N ALA A 565 -9.98 -18.01 -7.36
CA ALA A 565 -10.98 -18.90 -6.76
C ALA A 565 -12.39 -18.30 -6.89
N GLN A 566 -13.40 -19.12 -7.15
CA GLN A 566 -14.77 -18.69 -7.46
C GLN A 566 -15.35 -17.74 -6.41
N GLU A 567 -15.13 -17.99 -5.11
CA GLU A 567 -15.57 -17.10 -4.02
C GLU A 567 -15.05 -15.65 -4.13
N LYS A 568 -13.87 -15.45 -4.74
CA LYS A 568 -13.30 -14.12 -4.99
C LYS A 568 -13.88 -13.49 -6.25
N VAL A 569 -14.11 -14.29 -7.30
CA VAL A 569 -14.82 -13.87 -8.51
C VAL A 569 -16.23 -13.37 -8.15
N ASP A 570 -16.97 -14.14 -7.36
CA ASP A 570 -18.32 -13.80 -6.90
C ASP A 570 -18.34 -12.51 -6.08
N LYS A 571 -17.32 -12.26 -5.24
CA LYS A 571 -17.18 -11.01 -4.47
C LYS A 571 -16.88 -9.81 -5.37
N LEU A 572 -15.99 -9.96 -6.36
CA LEU A 572 -15.68 -8.91 -7.34
C LEU A 572 -16.90 -8.54 -8.20
N ILE A 573 -17.68 -9.54 -8.61
CA ILE A 573 -18.94 -9.33 -9.36
C ILE A 573 -19.97 -8.60 -8.48
N LYS A 574 -20.14 -9.02 -7.23
CA LYS A 574 -21.11 -8.43 -6.27
C LYS A 574 -20.68 -7.08 -5.68
N SER A 575 -19.42 -6.65 -5.86
CA SER A 575 -18.92 -5.36 -5.36
C SER A 575 -19.59 -4.18 -6.04
N THR A 576 -20.07 -3.21 -5.26
CA THR A 576 -20.64 -1.93 -5.73
C THR A 576 -19.58 -0.82 -5.90
N PHE A 577 -18.29 -1.11 -5.68
CA PHE A 577 -17.22 -0.13 -5.79
C PHE A 577 -16.53 -0.21 -7.18
N HIS A 578 -16.70 0.83 -8.01
CA HIS A 578 -16.11 0.92 -9.35
C HIS A 578 -14.59 0.60 -9.36
N GLN A 579 -13.84 1.09 -8.37
CA GLN A 579 -12.37 0.89 -8.24
C GLN A 579 -11.92 -0.57 -8.07
N GLU A 580 -12.82 -1.51 -7.72
CA GLU A 580 -12.51 -2.94 -7.70
C GLU A 580 -12.78 -3.61 -9.05
N ARG A 581 -13.79 -3.12 -9.79
CA ARG A 581 -14.13 -3.57 -11.15
C ARG A 581 -13.12 -3.07 -12.19
N ASP A 582 -12.61 -1.84 -12.04
CA ASP A 582 -11.56 -1.22 -12.87
C ASP A 582 -10.24 -2.02 -12.92
N ARG A 583 -10.07 -3.06 -12.11
CA ARG A 583 -8.87 -3.93 -12.09
C ARG A 583 -8.95 -5.10 -13.06
N ILE A 584 -10.14 -5.41 -13.56
CA ILE A 584 -10.42 -6.55 -14.44
C ILE A 584 -10.53 -6.00 -15.85
N GLN A 585 -9.67 -6.50 -16.74
CA GLN A 585 -9.42 -5.91 -18.03
C GLN A 585 -9.93 -6.84 -19.14
N ASP A 586 -10.60 -6.25 -20.13
CA ASP A 586 -11.02 -6.97 -21.33
C ASP A 586 -9.79 -7.29 -22.19
N GLU A 587 -9.71 -8.53 -22.67
CA GLU A 587 -8.65 -9.01 -23.57
C GLU A 587 -8.61 -8.27 -24.91
N ASN A 588 -9.71 -7.63 -25.33
CA ASN A 588 -9.79 -6.80 -26.53
C ASN A 588 -9.45 -5.31 -26.26
N SER A 589 -9.13 -4.95 -25.02
CA SER A 589 -8.85 -3.58 -24.57
C SER A 589 -7.35 -3.28 -24.41
N VAL A 590 -7.03 -2.12 -23.84
CA VAL A 590 -5.67 -1.66 -23.53
C VAL A 590 -5.43 -1.80 -22.03
N CYS A 591 -4.35 -2.45 -21.62
CA CYS A 591 -3.99 -2.62 -20.21
C CYS A 591 -3.72 -1.26 -19.53
N GLN A 592 -4.19 -1.06 -18.30
CA GLN A 592 -3.77 0.05 -17.44
C GLN A 592 -2.25 -0.03 -17.13
N THR A 593 -1.67 1.09 -16.70
CA THR A 593 -0.28 1.16 -16.25
C THR A 593 0.06 0.05 -15.25
N LEU A 594 1.08 -0.76 -15.55
CA LEU A 594 1.67 -1.73 -14.63
C LEU A 594 2.46 -1.02 -13.52
N LEU A 595 2.33 -1.51 -12.29
CA LEU A 595 2.95 -0.96 -11.09
C LEU A 595 3.74 -2.04 -10.36
N ALA A 596 4.85 -1.68 -9.70
CA ALA A 596 5.64 -2.68 -8.98
C ALA A 596 4.88 -3.37 -7.83
N ARG A 597 3.76 -2.81 -7.34
CA ARG A 597 2.88 -3.47 -6.36
C ARG A 597 2.10 -4.66 -6.93
N ASP A 598 2.01 -4.79 -8.25
CA ASP A 598 1.21 -5.80 -8.94
C ASP A 598 1.77 -7.22 -8.70
N TYR A 599 2.96 -7.38 -8.08
CA TYR A 599 3.41 -8.68 -7.55
C TYR A 599 2.54 -9.26 -6.43
N LYS A 600 1.86 -8.39 -5.65
CA LYS A 600 0.94 -8.79 -4.57
C LYS A 600 -0.47 -9.01 -5.09
N ASP A 601 -0.92 -8.09 -5.95
CA ASP A 601 -2.25 -8.10 -6.54
C ASP A 601 -2.14 -7.82 -8.06
N PRO A 602 -1.80 -8.86 -8.87
CA PRO A 602 -1.62 -8.66 -10.31
C PRO A 602 -2.92 -8.20 -10.96
N LYS A 603 -2.79 -7.32 -11.96
CA LYS A 603 -3.89 -6.94 -12.85
C LYS A 603 -4.56 -8.21 -13.39
N CYS A 604 -5.88 -8.21 -13.43
CA CYS A 604 -6.66 -9.37 -13.81
C CYS A 604 -7.27 -9.19 -15.19
N ILE A 605 -7.49 -10.31 -15.88
CA ILE A 605 -8.22 -10.39 -17.15
C ILE A 605 -9.49 -11.18 -16.91
N GLY A 606 -10.58 -10.66 -17.47
CA GLY A 606 -11.90 -11.28 -17.42
C GLY A 606 -12.87 -10.52 -18.32
N ASN A 607 -13.66 -11.26 -19.08
CA ASN A 607 -14.74 -10.71 -19.90
C ASN A 607 -15.91 -10.27 -18.99
N ILE A 608 -15.91 -9.04 -18.46
CA ILE A 608 -17.07 -8.49 -17.72
C ILE A 608 -18.02 -7.80 -18.70
N TYR A 609 -19.00 -8.54 -19.23
CA TYR A 609 -20.07 -7.94 -20.02
C TYR A 609 -21.13 -7.29 -19.13
N GLY A 610 -21.04 -5.96 -19.00
CA GLY A 610 -22.14 -5.08 -18.62
C GLY A 610 -22.41 -4.94 -17.12
N LEU A 611 -21.61 -4.13 -16.42
CA LEU A 611 -21.83 -3.78 -15.01
C LEU A 611 -21.57 -2.30 -14.68
N ASP A 612 -21.89 -1.39 -15.60
CA ASP A 612 -21.99 0.05 -15.32
C ASP A 612 -23.44 0.55 -15.30
N SER A 613 -23.72 1.42 -14.34
CA SER A 613 -25.02 2.02 -14.08
C SER A 613 -25.06 3.49 -14.50
N HIS A 614 -26.07 3.83 -15.30
CA HIS A 614 -26.56 5.19 -15.62
C HIS A 614 -25.82 5.99 -16.71
N GLY A 615 -26.36 5.90 -17.94
CA GLY A 615 -26.35 7.00 -18.92
C GLY A 615 -25.23 6.98 -19.96
N GLY A 616 -25.54 6.58 -21.20
CA GLY A 616 -24.70 6.85 -22.36
C GLY A 616 -24.16 5.63 -23.11
N PHE A 617 -24.94 5.20 -24.12
CA PHE A 617 -24.61 4.43 -25.34
C PHE A 617 -23.15 4.06 -25.69
N GLY A 618 -22.99 2.80 -26.17
CA GLY A 618 -21.96 2.36 -27.14
C GLY A 618 -20.81 1.52 -26.56
N GLY A 619 -20.45 0.34 -27.09
CA GLY A 619 -21.06 -0.45 -28.18
C GLY A 619 -20.34 -1.80 -28.44
N ASP A 620 -21.08 -2.73 -29.05
CA ASP A 620 -20.70 -3.91 -29.87
C ASP A 620 -19.59 -4.90 -29.46
N VAL A 621 -19.92 -6.21 -29.51
CA VAL A 621 -18.95 -7.32 -29.62
C VAL A 621 -19.40 -8.36 -30.66
N PHE A 622 -18.43 -8.83 -31.44
CA PHE A 622 -18.57 -9.80 -32.54
C PHE A 622 -17.96 -11.17 -32.17
N ASP A 623 -18.34 -12.22 -32.90
CA ASP A 623 -17.80 -13.58 -32.77
C ASP A 623 -16.37 -13.74 -33.32
N THR A 624 -15.67 -14.73 -32.76
CA THR A 624 -14.34 -15.21 -33.13
C THR A 624 -14.18 -15.83 -34.53
N ASN A 625 -15.25 -16.20 -35.26
CA ASN A 625 -15.13 -16.87 -36.57
C ASN A 625 -15.37 -15.97 -37.80
N GLY A 626 -15.52 -14.66 -37.62
CA GLY A 626 -15.30 -13.67 -38.67
C GLY A 626 -16.16 -13.76 -39.94
N VAL A 627 -17.43 -13.36 -39.87
CA VAL A 627 -18.18 -12.87 -41.04
C VAL A 627 -18.86 -11.55 -40.69
N SER A 628 -18.54 -10.49 -41.43
CA SER A 628 -19.12 -9.15 -41.31
C SER A 628 -20.32 -8.99 -42.25
N ARG A 629 -21.28 -8.09 -41.94
CA ARG A 629 -22.16 -7.51 -42.98
C ARG A 629 -22.86 -6.20 -42.61
N THR A 630 -23.23 -5.45 -43.65
CA THR A 630 -23.69 -4.06 -43.64
C THR A 630 -25.22 -3.90 -43.79
N LEU A 631 -25.75 -2.84 -43.14
CA LEU A 631 -26.97 -2.05 -43.45
C LEU A 631 -28.38 -2.62 -43.17
N MET A 632 -29.34 -1.68 -43.08
CA MET A 632 -30.61 -1.71 -42.31
C MET A 632 -31.88 -1.94 -43.15
N ALA A 633 -32.97 -2.41 -42.51
CA ALA A 633 -34.36 -2.00 -42.78
C ALA A 633 -35.32 -2.35 -41.60
N ASP A 634 -36.55 -1.86 -41.70
CA ASP A 634 -37.67 -1.58 -40.78
C ASP A 634 -38.59 -2.73 -40.26
N GLY A 635 -39.49 -2.40 -39.30
CA GLY A 635 -40.86 -2.95 -39.22
C GLY A 635 -41.32 -4.05 -38.21
N GLY A 636 -41.54 -3.72 -36.92
CA GLY A 636 -42.78 -4.15 -36.18
C GLY A 636 -42.90 -5.52 -35.45
N ASN A 637 -43.65 -5.52 -34.33
CA ASN A 637 -44.04 -6.61 -33.40
C ASN A 637 -44.21 -8.04 -33.98
N ARG A 638 -43.63 -9.12 -33.42
CA ARG A 638 -43.68 -9.72 -32.05
C ARG A 638 -45.02 -10.33 -31.61
N THR A 639 -45.07 -11.66 -31.46
CA THR A 639 -45.49 -12.43 -30.25
C THR A 639 -44.94 -13.88 -30.38
N PRO A 640 -44.47 -14.59 -29.32
CA PRO A 640 -43.55 -15.74 -29.46
C PRO A 640 -44.09 -17.10 -28.93
N TYR A 641 -43.24 -18.15 -29.01
CA TYR A 641 -42.95 -19.21 -27.99
C TYR A 641 -42.73 -20.63 -28.57
N ILE A 642 -41.79 -21.40 -27.98
CA ILE A 642 -41.89 -22.82 -27.53
C ILE A 642 -40.55 -23.23 -26.84
N THR A 643 -40.60 -24.20 -25.91
CA THR A 643 -39.55 -24.58 -24.94
C THR A 643 -38.88 -25.94 -25.25
N GLU A 644 -37.71 -26.21 -24.65
CA GLU A 644 -37.03 -27.52 -24.71
C GLU A 644 -37.40 -28.47 -23.53
N PRO A 645 -37.27 -29.80 -23.70
CA PRO A 645 -37.80 -30.79 -22.76
C PRO A 645 -36.81 -31.36 -21.72
N LEU A 646 -37.39 -31.83 -20.61
CA LEU A 646 -36.79 -32.64 -19.55
C LEU A 646 -36.58 -34.11 -20.00
N HIS A 647 -35.47 -34.75 -19.65
CA HIS A 647 -35.17 -36.13 -20.09
C HIS A 647 -35.43 -37.18 -18.99
N ILE A 648 -36.38 -38.09 -19.24
CA ILE A 648 -36.84 -39.12 -18.28
C ILE A 648 -36.37 -40.52 -18.73
N LYS A 649 -35.76 -41.30 -17.84
CA LYS A 649 -35.25 -42.65 -18.17
C LYS A 649 -36.38 -43.63 -18.50
N GLU A 650 -36.33 -44.18 -19.71
CA GLU A 650 -37.33 -45.08 -20.29
C GLU A 650 -36.64 -46.21 -21.09
N ALA A 651 -37.38 -47.20 -21.57
CA ALA A 651 -36.85 -48.34 -22.33
C ALA A 651 -36.78 -48.08 -23.85
N THR A 652 -36.37 -46.86 -24.25
CA THR A 652 -36.14 -46.49 -25.66
C THR A 652 -34.74 -46.90 -26.12
N LYS A 653 -34.47 -46.85 -27.44
CA LYS A 653 -33.13 -47.06 -28.02
C LYS A 653 -32.05 -46.10 -27.46
N GLN A 654 -32.44 -44.95 -26.91
CA GLN A 654 -31.55 -43.95 -26.31
C GLN A 654 -31.48 -44.04 -24.77
N GLY A 655 -32.30 -44.90 -24.14
CA GLY A 655 -32.38 -45.07 -22.68
C GLY A 655 -33.19 -43.99 -21.94
N TYR A 656 -33.79 -43.05 -22.66
CA TYR A 656 -34.65 -41.99 -22.12
C TYR A 656 -35.72 -41.54 -23.13
N SER A 657 -36.73 -40.84 -22.63
CA SER A 657 -37.75 -40.12 -23.38
C SER A 657 -37.72 -38.63 -23.00
N LYS A 658 -38.32 -37.77 -23.82
CA LYS A 658 -38.35 -36.30 -23.63
C LYS A 658 -39.72 -35.90 -23.06
N ALA A 659 -39.77 -34.99 -22.09
CA ALA A 659 -40.98 -34.50 -21.44
C ALA A 659 -41.00 -32.97 -21.40
N TYR A 660 -42.02 -32.35 -21.97
CA TYR A 660 -42.20 -30.90 -22.04
C TYR A 660 -43.07 -30.39 -20.87
N GLU A 661 -43.17 -29.07 -20.70
CA GLU A 661 -44.09 -28.48 -19.72
C GLU A 661 -45.54 -28.93 -19.99
N GLY A 662 -46.23 -29.40 -18.94
CA GLY A 662 -47.57 -30.01 -19.05
C GLY A 662 -47.60 -31.52 -19.33
N ASP A 663 -46.45 -32.16 -19.63
CA ASP A 663 -46.41 -33.62 -19.78
C ASP A 663 -46.50 -34.35 -18.43
N SER A 664 -47.20 -35.49 -18.41
CA SER A 664 -47.30 -36.36 -17.23
C SER A 664 -46.14 -37.35 -17.18
N ILE A 665 -45.62 -37.62 -15.99
CA ILE A 665 -44.58 -38.62 -15.75
C ILE A 665 -45.08 -39.60 -14.69
N ASN A 666 -45.08 -40.89 -15.01
CA ASN A 666 -45.36 -41.95 -14.04
C ASN A 666 -44.05 -42.39 -13.35
N PHE A 667 -44.05 -42.36 -12.02
CA PHE A 667 -42.93 -42.68 -11.13
C PHE A 667 -43.15 -43.95 -10.27
N ASP A 668 -44.06 -44.87 -10.63
CA ASP A 668 -44.43 -46.04 -9.80
C ASP A 668 -43.28 -47.00 -9.43
N GLN A 669 -42.12 -46.91 -10.10
CA GLN A 669 -40.96 -47.78 -9.92
C GLN A 669 -39.64 -46.99 -10.10
N PRO A 670 -39.39 -45.90 -9.35
CA PRO A 670 -38.37 -44.92 -9.73
C PRO A 670 -36.93 -45.43 -9.50
N ASN A 671 -36.78 -46.45 -8.64
CA ASN A 671 -35.52 -47.09 -8.29
C ASN A 671 -35.40 -48.53 -8.83
N SER A 672 -36.32 -48.97 -9.70
CA SER A 672 -36.28 -50.33 -10.26
C SER A 672 -35.24 -50.45 -11.37
N THR A 673 -34.47 -51.54 -11.35
CA THR A 673 -33.49 -51.86 -12.40
C THR A 673 -34.12 -52.55 -13.61
N THR A 674 -35.36 -53.07 -13.49
CA THR A 674 -36.02 -53.88 -14.52
C THR A 674 -37.32 -53.28 -15.09
N ARG A 675 -37.94 -52.31 -14.40
CA ARG A 675 -39.07 -51.50 -14.93
C ARG A 675 -38.70 -50.01 -14.87
N ARG A 676 -39.07 -49.24 -15.90
CA ARG A 676 -38.70 -47.82 -16.06
C ARG A 676 -39.94 -46.94 -16.19
N GLY A 677 -39.80 -45.65 -15.90
CA GLY A 677 -40.89 -44.66 -16.00
C GLY A 677 -41.34 -44.42 -17.44
N ARG A 678 -42.49 -43.73 -17.59
CA ARG A 678 -43.08 -43.34 -18.87
C ARG A 678 -43.47 -41.88 -18.88
N VAL A 679 -43.33 -41.23 -20.04
CA VAL A 679 -43.81 -39.87 -20.31
C VAL A 679 -45.12 -39.95 -21.11
N GLY A 680 -46.16 -39.27 -20.63
CA GLY A 680 -47.42 -39.05 -21.36
C GLY A 680 -47.49 -37.60 -21.84
N HIS A 681 -47.38 -37.37 -23.15
CA HIS A 681 -47.35 -36.04 -23.74
C HIS A 681 -48.70 -35.31 -23.61
N GLN A 682 -48.79 -34.35 -22.70
CA GLN A 682 -50.00 -33.61 -22.31
C GLN A 682 -51.24 -34.49 -22.01
N MET A 683 -51.02 -35.75 -21.63
CA MET A 683 -52.09 -36.68 -21.22
C MET A 683 -51.63 -37.58 -20.08
N ALA A 684 -52.54 -37.88 -19.15
CA ALA A 684 -52.28 -38.74 -18.01
C ALA A 684 -52.10 -40.20 -18.45
N ASN A 685 -51.10 -40.88 -17.89
CA ASN A 685 -50.93 -42.32 -18.09
C ASN A 685 -52.07 -43.08 -17.41
N THR A 686 -52.44 -44.26 -17.92
CA THR A 686 -53.54 -45.09 -17.37
C THR A 686 -53.40 -45.27 -15.86
N LEU A 687 -54.45 -44.93 -15.11
CA LEU A 687 -54.44 -44.94 -13.65
C LEU A 687 -54.28 -46.36 -13.10
N MET A 688 -53.13 -46.61 -12.47
CA MET A 688 -52.87 -47.77 -11.62
C MET A 688 -53.30 -47.43 -10.18
N CYS A 689 -53.50 -48.45 -9.33
CA CYS A 689 -53.89 -48.24 -7.92
C CYS A 689 -52.80 -47.61 -7.04
N SER A 690 -51.64 -47.28 -7.62
CA SER A 690 -50.53 -46.56 -6.98
C SER A 690 -50.47 -45.12 -7.50
N CYS A 691 -50.63 -44.15 -6.59
CA CYS A 691 -50.89 -42.75 -6.93
C CYS A 691 -49.63 -41.93 -7.28
N ASN A 692 -48.69 -42.46 -8.07
CA ASN A 692 -47.39 -41.82 -8.33
C ASN A 692 -47.26 -41.23 -9.74
N GLN A 693 -48.09 -40.22 -10.06
CA GLN A 693 -47.91 -39.39 -11.26
C GLN A 693 -47.61 -37.93 -10.87
N ALA A 694 -46.74 -37.27 -11.63
CA ALA A 694 -46.46 -35.83 -11.51
C ALA A 694 -46.42 -35.16 -12.89
N VAL A 695 -46.46 -33.82 -12.91
CA VAL A 695 -46.44 -33.00 -14.14
C VAL A 695 -45.18 -32.12 -14.14
N VAL A 696 -44.59 -31.91 -15.31
CA VAL A 696 -43.41 -31.03 -15.47
C VAL A 696 -43.81 -29.55 -15.36
N GLN A 697 -43.19 -28.81 -14.44
CA GLN A 697 -43.38 -27.37 -14.22
C GLN A 697 -42.04 -26.65 -14.00
N GLN A 698 -41.86 -25.47 -14.58
CA GLN A 698 -40.62 -24.67 -14.45
C GLN A 698 -40.62 -23.83 -13.15
N VAL A 699 -39.48 -23.77 -12.44
CA VAL A 699 -39.35 -23.04 -11.16
C VAL A 699 -38.05 -22.21 -11.10
N GLY A 700 -38.18 -20.90 -10.82
CA GLY A 700 -37.08 -20.07 -10.31
C GLY A 700 -36.87 -18.71 -11.00
N ASN A 701 -37.05 -17.63 -10.23
CA ASN A 701 -36.53 -16.28 -10.50
C ASN A 701 -36.02 -15.70 -9.16
N ILE A 702 -34.83 -15.09 -9.12
CA ILE A 702 -34.32 -14.40 -7.91
C ILE A 702 -33.60 -13.10 -8.26
N VAL A 703 -34.25 -11.96 -8.04
CA VAL A 703 -33.66 -10.78 -7.36
C VAL A 703 -34.79 -10.08 -6.59
N ASN A 704 -34.52 -9.61 -5.37
CA ASN A 704 -35.48 -8.90 -4.53
C ASN A 704 -35.13 -7.39 -4.44
N THR A 705 -35.83 -6.56 -5.22
CA THR A 705 -35.92 -5.11 -5.00
C THR A 705 -37.31 -4.60 -5.40
N GLY A 706 -38.02 -4.00 -4.44
CA GLY A 706 -39.35 -3.45 -4.70
C GLY A 706 -39.30 -2.12 -5.43
N ASN A 707 -39.77 -2.10 -6.69
CA ASN A 707 -40.78 -1.14 -7.14
C ASN A 707 -41.25 -1.47 -8.57
N TRP A 708 -42.59 -1.54 -8.73
CA TRP A 708 -43.35 -1.64 -9.98
C TRP A 708 -43.20 -2.96 -10.76
N ASP A 709 -44.26 -3.75 -10.76
CA ASP A 709 -44.37 -5.08 -11.38
C ASP A 709 -44.09 -5.07 -12.90
N ASN A 710 -42.85 -5.40 -13.28
CA ASN A 710 -42.49 -5.63 -14.68
C ASN A 710 -41.63 -6.91 -14.82
N PRO A 711 -42.20 -8.02 -15.33
CA PRO A 711 -41.56 -9.34 -15.31
C PRO A 711 -40.48 -9.56 -16.39
N GLN A 712 -39.98 -8.51 -17.06
CA GLN A 712 -39.13 -8.64 -18.25
C GLN A 712 -37.63 -8.36 -18.07
N ARG A 713 -37.15 -8.04 -16.86
CA ARG A 713 -35.71 -7.85 -16.60
C ARG A 713 -35.05 -9.16 -16.15
N GLY A 714 -34.12 -9.71 -16.94
CA GLY A 714 -33.21 -10.77 -16.48
C GLY A 714 -32.99 -12.01 -17.37
N ARG A 715 -33.19 -11.97 -18.69
CA ARG A 715 -32.91 -13.14 -19.56
C ARG A 715 -31.42 -13.33 -19.83
N ILE A 716 -30.97 -14.59 -19.80
CA ILE A 716 -29.59 -15.05 -20.02
C ILE A 716 -29.58 -15.99 -21.23
N TYR A 717 -28.54 -15.92 -22.08
CA TYR A 717 -28.43 -16.70 -23.33
C TYR A 717 -27.21 -17.64 -23.31
N SER A 718 -27.30 -18.79 -23.99
CA SER A 718 -26.21 -19.80 -24.10
C SER A 718 -25.16 -19.42 -25.15
N PRO A 719 -23.87 -19.76 -24.95
CA PRO A 719 -22.79 -19.52 -25.91
C PRO A 719 -22.71 -20.53 -27.09
N GLN A 720 -23.62 -21.51 -27.21
CA GLN A 720 -23.58 -22.53 -28.28
C GLN A 720 -24.44 -22.20 -29.52
N GLY A 721 -25.10 -21.04 -29.55
CA GLY A 721 -25.55 -20.39 -30.78
C GLY A 721 -26.85 -20.92 -31.42
N CYS A 722 -27.96 -20.22 -31.13
CA CYS A 722 -29.01 -19.91 -32.10
C CYS A 722 -29.80 -18.71 -31.58
N SER A 723 -29.70 -17.56 -32.25
CA SER A 723 -30.45 -16.35 -31.87
C SER A 723 -31.77 -16.29 -32.66
N PRO A 724 -32.95 -16.22 -32.01
CA PRO A 724 -34.18 -15.85 -32.71
C PRO A 724 -34.11 -14.39 -33.18
N ALA A 725 -34.92 -14.04 -34.17
CA ALA A 725 -34.85 -12.73 -34.83
C ALA A 725 -34.96 -11.55 -33.85
N LEU A 726 -34.07 -10.57 -34.04
CA LEU A 726 -34.09 -9.31 -33.31
C LEU A 726 -35.25 -8.45 -33.81
N ASN A 727 -35.94 -7.80 -32.89
CA ASN A 727 -37.12 -7.00 -33.19
C ASN A 727 -36.76 -5.51 -33.10
N THR A 728 -37.37 -4.68 -33.95
CA THR A 728 -37.02 -3.26 -34.12
C THR A 728 -36.83 -2.49 -32.82
N MET A 729 -35.64 -1.90 -32.68
CA MET A 729 -35.22 -1.12 -31.52
C MET A 729 -35.58 0.36 -31.72
N GLN A 730 -36.61 0.86 -31.02
CA GLN A 730 -36.57 2.25 -30.59
C GLN A 730 -35.61 2.32 -29.38
N GLY A 731 -34.70 3.30 -29.39
CA GLY A 731 -33.46 3.27 -28.59
C GLY A 731 -33.68 3.05 -27.09
N GLY A 732 -32.97 2.08 -26.51
CA GLY A 732 -33.14 1.74 -25.09
C GLY A 732 -32.45 0.47 -24.57
N GLY A 733 -31.23 0.13 -25.01
CA GLY A 733 -30.37 -0.87 -24.35
C GLY A 733 -30.97 -2.29 -24.21
N LEU A 734 -31.62 -2.78 -25.27
CA LEU A 734 -32.35 -4.05 -25.32
C LEU A 734 -31.60 -5.14 -26.13
N GLU A 735 -30.26 -5.08 -26.21
CA GLU A 735 -29.46 -6.11 -26.89
C GLU A 735 -29.45 -7.46 -26.13
N PRO A 736 -29.35 -8.62 -26.82
CA PRO A 736 -29.14 -9.93 -26.17
C PRO A 736 -27.80 -10.04 -25.43
N LYS A 737 -27.73 -10.90 -24.40
CA LYS A 737 -26.55 -11.05 -23.53
C LYS A 737 -26.19 -12.51 -23.26
N ILE A 738 -25.17 -13.01 -23.95
CA ILE A 738 -24.65 -14.38 -23.77
C ILE A 738 -23.90 -14.49 -22.43
N LEU A 739 -24.22 -15.52 -21.64
CA LEU A 739 -23.38 -15.88 -20.48
C LEU A 739 -22.17 -16.67 -20.98
N LYS A 740 -20.99 -16.25 -20.54
CA LYS A 740 -19.76 -17.03 -20.60
C LYS A 740 -19.41 -17.42 -19.18
N ASP A 741 -18.88 -18.63 -18.95
CA ASP A 741 -18.36 -19.00 -17.62
C ASP A 741 -17.20 -18.04 -17.25
N TYR A 742 -17.43 -17.20 -16.24
CA TYR A 742 -16.52 -16.10 -15.90
C TYR A 742 -15.29 -16.60 -15.14
N ARG A 743 -14.27 -17.07 -15.86
CA ARG A 743 -12.95 -17.34 -15.27
C ARG A 743 -12.07 -16.08 -15.32
N ILE A 744 -11.89 -15.44 -14.17
CA ILE A 744 -10.95 -14.32 -14.01
C ILE A 744 -9.57 -14.87 -13.67
N ARG A 745 -8.53 -14.44 -14.38
CA ARG A 745 -7.14 -14.78 -14.05
C ARG A 745 -6.26 -13.54 -13.91
N LYS A 746 -5.20 -13.70 -13.13
CA LYS A 746 -4.08 -12.75 -13.04
C LYS A 746 -3.29 -12.76 -14.34
N LEU A 747 -2.74 -11.60 -14.72
CA LEU A 747 -1.60 -11.54 -15.61
C LEU A 747 -0.43 -12.32 -14.99
N THR A 748 0.32 -13.05 -15.79
CA THR A 748 1.54 -13.75 -15.37
C THR A 748 2.75 -12.79 -15.32
N PRO A 749 3.90 -13.21 -14.76
CA PRO A 749 5.12 -12.41 -14.81
C PRO A 749 5.58 -12.18 -16.25
N LEU A 750 5.48 -13.19 -17.12
CA LEU A 750 5.86 -13.12 -18.53
C LEU A 750 4.98 -12.13 -19.30
N GLU A 751 3.66 -12.20 -19.12
CA GLU A 751 2.72 -11.24 -19.73
C GLU A 751 2.99 -9.80 -19.28
N CYS A 752 3.36 -9.60 -18.00
CA CYS A 752 3.78 -8.30 -17.49
C CYS A 752 5.11 -7.82 -18.10
N TRP A 753 6.07 -8.71 -18.38
CA TRP A 753 7.31 -8.37 -19.07
C TRP A 753 7.09 -8.01 -20.54
N ARG A 754 6.28 -8.80 -21.26
CA ARG A 754 5.85 -8.48 -22.63
C ARG A 754 5.06 -7.17 -22.72
N LEU A 755 4.26 -6.83 -21.70
CA LEU A 755 3.58 -5.52 -21.60
C LEU A 755 4.53 -4.35 -21.31
N MET A 756 5.73 -4.62 -20.80
CA MET A 756 6.84 -3.67 -20.74
C MET A 756 7.72 -3.73 -22.00
N ASP A 757 7.31 -4.53 -22.98
CA ASP A 757 7.99 -4.81 -24.24
C ASP A 757 9.36 -5.46 -24.04
N PHE A 758 9.55 -6.33 -23.05
CA PHE A 758 10.70 -7.25 -22.99
C PHE A 758 10.39 -8.55 -23.75
N THR A 759 11.41 -9.19 -24.35
CA THR A 759 11.22 -10.48 -25.04
C THR A 759 11.10 -11.64 -24.04
N ASP A 760 10.57 -12.76 -24.51
CA ASP A 760 10.45 -13.99 -23.73
C ASP A 760 11.85 -14.49 -23.31
N GLU A 761 12.87 -14.38 -24.17
CA GLU A 761 14.25 -14.75 -23.86
C GLU A 761 14.84 -13.86 -22.76
N GLU A 762 14.58 -12.54 -22.80
CA GLU A 762 15.02 -11.60 -21.76
C GLU A 762 14.36 -11.93 -20.40
N PHE A 763 13.06 -12.28 -20.42
CA PHE A 763 12.35 -12.78 -19.24
C PHE A 763 12.93 -14.10 -18.71
N TYR A 764 13.13 -15.09 -19.58
CA TYR A 764 13.63 -16.41 -19.17
C TYR A 764 15.09 -16.35 -18.70
N ALA A 765 15.94 -15.48 -19.27
CA ALA A 765 17.28 -15.24 -18.75
C ALA A 765 17.23 -14.72 -17.30
N ALA A 766 16.41 -13.70 -17.03
CA ALA A 766 16.21 -13.20 -15.67
C ALA A 766 15.63 -14.28 -14.73
N GLN A 767 14.65 -15.07 -15.16
CA GLN A 767 14.06 -16.14 -14.37
C GLN A 767 15.08 -17.27 -14.06
N LEU A 768 15.83 -17.74 -15.06
CA LEU A 768 16.82 -18.80 -14.94
C LEU A 768 18.01 -18.41 -14.08
N SER A 769 18.34 -17.11 -13.99
CA SER A 769 19.35 -16.62 -13.04
C SER A 769 18.95 -16.81 -11.56
N GLY A 770 17.70 -17.17 -11.26
CA GLY A 770 17.18 -17.42 -9.91
C GLY A 770 16.25 -16.34 -9.36
N VAL A 771 15.83 -15.37 -10.19
CA VAL A 771 14.89 -14.31 -9.79
C VAL A 771 13.47 -14.88 -9.73
N SER A 772 12.83 -14.82 -8.56
CA SER A 772 11.49 -15.39 -8.38
C SER A 772 10.39 -14.59 -9.09
N ASN A 773 9.31 -15.26 -9.49
CA ASN A 773 8.14 -14.64 -10.15
C ASN A 773 7.64 -13.36 -9.45
N SER A 774 7.65 -13.33 -8.11
CA SER A 774 7.28 -12.16 -7.30
C SER A 774 8.23 -10.96 -7.43
N GLN A 775 9.50 -11.18 -7.74
CA GLN A 775 10.45 -10.10 -8.03
C GLN A 775 10.38 -9.71 -9.51
N LEU A 776 10.19 -10.68 -10.43
CA LEU A 776 9.99 -10.40 -11.86
C LEU A 776 8.81 -9.44 -12.10
N TYR A 777 7.68 -9.58 -11.41
CA TYR A 777 6.58 -8.59 -11.45
C TYR A 777 7.01 -7.18 -11.01
N LYS A 778 7.82 -7.05 -9.95
CA LYS A 778 8.29 -5.74 -9.47
C LYS A 778 9.23 -5.08 -10.46
N CYS A 779 10.12 -5.87 -11.05
CA CYS A 779 11.04 -5.44 -12.10
C CYS A 779 10.27 -4.85 -13.28
N ALA A 780 9.25 -5.55 -13.80
CA ALA A 780 8.38 -5.03 -14.86
C ALA A 780 7.68 -3.72 -14.45
N GLY A 781 7.03 -3.69 -13.28
CA GLY A 781 6.29 -2.50 -12.83
C GLY A 781 7.14 -1.25 -12.62
N ASN A 782 8.41 -1.41 -12.24
CA ASN A 782 9.41 -0.34 -12.10
C ASN A 782 10.13 0.02 -13.40
N SER A 783 10.03 -0.79 -14.45
CA SER A 783 10.76 -0.58 -15.71
C SER A 783 10.15 0.53 -16.58
N ILE A 784 10.87 0.90 -17.63
CA ILE A 784 10.40 1.75 -18.74
C ILE A 784 9.97 0.81 -19.89
N VAL A 785 8.99 1.21 -20.70
CA VAL A 785 8.55 0.40 -21.85
C VAL A 785 9.57 0.53 -22.97
N VAL A 786 10.14 -0.60 -23.41
CA VAL A 786 11.27 -0.63 -24.36
C VAL A 786 10.92 0.04 -25.68
N ALA A 787 9.76 -0.26 -26.29
CA ALA A 787 9.29 0.39 -27.52
C ALA A 787 9.26 1.93 -27.48
N VAL A 788 8.97 2.54 -26.32
CA VAL A 788 8.95 4.01 -26.18
C VAL A 788 10.38 4.57 -26.19
N LEU A 789 11.32 3.91 -25.50
CA LEU A 789 12.73 4.25 -25.55
C LEU A 789 13.33 4.00 -26.94
N GLN A 790 12.92 2.93 -27.62
CA GLN A 790 13.32 2.61 -28.98
C GLN A 790 12.93 3.74 -29.94
N ALA A 791 11.69 4.23 -29.85
CA ALA A 791 11.22 5.35 -30.65
C ALA A 791 11.98 6.66 -30.32
N ILE A 792 12.23 6.95 -29.04
CA ILE A 792 13.02 8.13 -28.61
C ILE A 792 14.45 8.08 -29.16
N PHE A 793 15.14 6.95 -28.98
CA PHE A 793 16.53 6.77 -29.40
C PHE A 793 16.68 6.73 -30.92
N LYS A 794 15.69 6.25 -31.65
CA LYS A 794 15.70 6.30 -33.12
C LYS A 794 15.83 7.74 -33.65
N GLU A 795 15.04 8.67 -33.10
CA GLU A 795 15.10 10.08 -33.50
C GLU A 795 16.31 10.81 -32.89
N LEU A 796 16.89 10.29 -31.81
CA LEU A 796 18.02 10.93 -31.11
C LEU A 796 19.36 10.64 -31.78
N LEU A 797 19.44 9.53 -32.51
CA LEU A 797 20.68 8.96 -33.05
C LEU A 797 20.69 8.93 -34.58
N ALA A 798 19.79 9.69 -35.22
CA ALA A 798 19.65 9.85 -36.68
C ALA A 798 20.28 11.16 -37.22
#